data_AF-A0A530ZR93-F1
#
_entry.id   AF-A0A530ZR93-F1
#
_cell.length_a   1.000
_cell.length_b   1.000
_cell.length_c   1.000
_cell.angle_alpha   90.00
_cell.angle_beta   90.00
_cell.angle_gamma   90.00
#
_symmetry.space_group_name_H-M   'P 1'
#
loop_
_entity.id
_entity.type
_entity.pdbx_description
1 polymer ?
#
loop_
_entity_poly.entity_id
_entity_poly.type
_entity_poly.pdbx_seq_one_letter_code
_entity_poly.pdbx_strand_id
1 'polypeptide(L)'
;MTEMTPSATNGPAAQTKAPAVKNRSIATGLTSIGRTHTGFAAQGLYDPRNEHDACGVGFIVNMKGVKSHQIVKDGLAVLDNLTHRGAVGADPLMGDGAGVLVQLPDRFFREEMASQGVELPKPGHYAVGHVFMPRDPELQAHIEGIIEEVAQLEGQPLLGFRDVPVDNSLLSKAPDIAASEPVQRQVFLGRGAEIESDDDYERRLYILRKVISGRIHEETKGVDNGFYVVSMSSRTIVYKGMFLAYQVGAYYKDLTDPRFETALILVHQRFSTNTFPSWKLAHPYRMVAHNGEINTLRGNVNWMAARQASVDSELFGNDISKLWPISYEGQSDTACFDNALEFLTQGGYSLAHAMMMLIPEAWAGNKLMDQDRKAFYEYHAALMEPWDGPAAVAFTDGRQIGATLDRNGLRPARYIVTDDDRVIMASEAGVLPVPEERIVKKWRLQPGRMLLIDLEKGRIVSDEEIKSEIATRHPYKNWLANTQLILEDLKPVEPRALRRDVSLLDRQQAFGYTQEDTKLLMSPMATTGQEAVGSMGTDTPISAMSDRSKLLYTYFKQNFAQVTNPPIDPIREELVMSLVSFIGPRPNIFDLVGNSRRKRLEVRQPILTNGDLEKIRSIGHTEDRFDTKTIDITYASNEGAAGMQGAIDRLCERAEAAVAGGYNIIILSDRQLGPDRIAIPALLATAAVHHHLIRKGLRTSVGLVVESGEPREVHHFCCLAGYGAEAINPYLAFDTLLDMHKRGELPAEVDAYEVVSRYIKSIGKGILKVMSKMGISTYQSYCGAQIFDAIGLKTDFVQKYFTGTATLIEGVGLEEIAAETVSRHADGFGSDPVLRNSLEVGGEYMFRMRGEAHIWSPDAVATLQHAVRQGSWDTFKDYSAQIDSEAARAQSIRGLFKIRFAEETGRKKVALDEVMSAADIVKRFSTGAMSFGSISREAHTTLARAMNTIGGKSNTGEGGEEADRYLPLPGGGKNPERSAIKQVASGRFGVTAEYLVNSDVMQIKVAQGAKPGEGGQLPGHKVDATIAKVRHSTPGVGLISPPPHHDIYSIEDLAQLIFDLKNVNPAADVSVKLVSEVGVGTVAAGVAKARADHITISGYDG
;
A
#
# COMPACT_ATOMS: atom_id res chain seq x y z
N MET A 1 52.02 11.21 -38.58
CA MET A 1 53.13 12.19 -38.64
C MET A 1 52.88 13.18 -37.52
N THR A 2 53.64 13.30 -36.45
CA THR A 2 54.91 12.69 -35.99
C THR A 2 54.88 13.00 -34.48
N GLU A 3 54.75 11.98 -33.63
CA GLU A 3 55.82 11.28 -32.92
C GLU A 3 56.14 11.85 -31.53
N MET A 4 56.14 10.90 -30.59
CA MET A 4 56.70 10.94 -29.23
C MET A 4 58.16 11.45 -29.27
N THR A 5 58.82 11.87 -28.18
CA THR A 5 59.30 11.06 -27.03
C THR A 5 60.11 12.01 -26.07
N PRO A 6 60.72 11.58 -24.92
CA PRO A 6 60.35 12.12 -23.60
C PRO A 6 61.55 12.51 -22.68
N SER A 7 61.23 12.68 -21.38
CA SER A 7 62.05 12.47 -20.17
C SER A 7 62.89 13.62 -19.59
N ALA A 8 62.55 14.06 -18.35
CA ALA A 8 63.42 13.93 -17.14
C ALA A 8 62.83 14.59 -15.85
N THR A 9 62.55 13.74 -14.85
CA THR A 9 62.79 13.79 -13.38
C THR A 9 62.79 15.07 -12.49
N ASN A 10 62.13 14.89 -11.31
CA ASN A 10 62.41 15.29 -9.90
C ASN A 10 61.97 16.68 -9.32
N GLY A 11 61.28 16.64 -8.16
CA GLY A 11 60.65 17.75 -7.38
C GLY A 11 61.62 18.62 -6.53
N PRO A 12 61.24 19.30 -5.41
CA PRO A 12 60.01 19.24 -4.58
C PRO A 12 59.34 20.62 -4.21
N ALA A 13 58.23 20.52 -3.47
CA ALA A 13 57.35 21.50 -2.76
C ALA A 13 57.72 23.01 -2.60
N ALA A 14 56.70 23.88 -2.78
CA ALA A 14 56.49 25.08 -1.96
C ALA A 14 55.03 25.60 -2.01
N GLN A 15 54.50 25.90 -0.81
CA GLN A 15 53.18 26.45 -0.50
C GLN A 15 52.97 27.86 -1.04
N THR A 16 51.74 28.21 -1.44
CA THR A 16 51.23 29.59 -1.27
C THR A 16 49.76 29.60 -0.84
N LYS A 17 49.50 30.55 0.07
CA LYS A 17 48.38 30.67 1.02
C LYS A 17 47.08 31.15 0.37
N ALA A 18 45.96 30.53 0.76
CA ALA A 18 44.62 31.09 0.61
C ALA A 18 44.35 32.16 1.70
N PRO A 19 43.61 33.24 1.42
CA PRO A 19 43.33 34.27 2.41
C PRO A 19 42.23 33.82 3.37
N ALA A 20 42.48 34.03 4.66
CA ALA A 20 41.56 33.75 5.76
C ALA A 20 40.33 34.67 5.72
N VAL A 21 39.16 34.09 5.48
CA VAL A 21 37.88 34.73 5.79
C VAL A 21 37.63 34.56 7.29
N LYS A 22 37.62 35.70 7.98
CA LYS A 22 37.41 35.81 9.43
C LYS A 22 36.05 35.21 9.81
N ASN A 23 36.09 34.16 10.65
CA ASN A 23 34.96 33.74 11.47
C ASN A 23 34.51 34.91 12.34
N ARG A 24 33.46 35.63 11.92
CA ARG A 24 32.64 36.39 12.85
C ARG A 24 31.74 35.39 13.55
N SER A 25 32.00 35.20 14.84
CA SER A 25 31.05 34.60 15.78
C SER A 25 29.77 35.43 15.73
N ILE A 26 28.76 34.97 14.99
CA ILE A 26 27.39 35.43 15.17
C ILE A 26 26.95 34.81 16.49
N ALA A 27 26.84 35.66 17.51
CA ALA A 27 26.25 35.30 18.78
C ALA A 27 24.88 34.68 18.50
N THR A 28 24.72 33.43 18.90
CA THR A 28 23.47 32.69 18.93
C THR A 28 22.50 33.41 19.87
N GLY A 29 21.73 34.34 19.30
CA GLY A 29 20.53 34.92 19.87
C GLY A 29 19.30 34.38 19.15
N LEU A 30 19.24 33.07 18.89
CA LEU A 30 17.97 32.41 18.59
C LEU A 30 17.37 32.01 19.95
N THR A 31 16.62 32.95 20.52
CA THR A 31 15.61 32.68 21.53
C THR A 31 14.81 31.45 21.11
N SER A 32 14.57 30.57 22.06
CA SER A 32 13.78 29.34 21.93
C SER A 32 12.50 29.59 21.13
N ILE A 33 12.50 29.25 19.85
CA ILE A 33 11.29 29.18 19.04
C ILE A 33 10.42 28.12 19.72
N GLY A 34 9.30 28.57 20.29
CA GLY A 34 8.32 27.70 20.91
C GLY A 34 7.88 26.66 19.90
N ARG A 35 8.17 25.39 20.19
CA ARG A 35 7.74 24.25 19.39
C ARG A 35 6.21 24.22 19.34
N THR A 36 5.63 24.66 18.24
CA THR A 36 4.23 24.38 17.90
C THR A 36 4.24 23.16 16.98
N HIS A 37 4.28 21.97 17.59
CA HIS A 37 4.13 20.72 16.84
C HIS A 37 2.64 20.55 16.48
N THR A 38 2.30 20.64 15.19
CA THR A 38 0.95 20.40 14.64
C THR A 38 0.70 18.91 14.34
N GLY A 39 1.34 18.03 15.10
CA GLY A 39 1.19 16.57 15.07
C GLY A 39 2.15 15.91 16.06
N PHE A 40 1.78 14.75 16.62
CA PHE A 40 2.72 14.00 17.47
C PHE A 40 3.84 13.43 16.61
N ALA A 41 5.09 13.63 17.04
CA ALA A 41 6.23 12.91 16.49
C ALA A 41 6.07 11.41 16.75
N ALA A 42 6.76 10.57 15.97
CA ALA A 42 6.82 9.14 16.21
C ALA A 42 7.19 8.88 17.69
N GLN A 43 6.35 8.11 18.39
CA GLN A 43 6.50 7.82 19.82
C GLN A 43 6.13 6.36 20.09
N GLY A 44 7.06 5.60 20.65
CA GLY A 44 6.85 4.16 20.86
C GLY A 44 6.68 3.44 19.51
N LEU A 45 5.58 2.70 19.34
CA LEU A 45 5.23 2.01 18.09
C LEU A 45 4.34 2.83 17.15
N TYR A 46 3.96 4.05 17.54
CA TYR A 46 3.16 4.94 16.71
C TYR A 46 4.05 5.71 15.72
N ASP A 47 3.66 5.68 14.45
CA ASP A 47 4.30 6.40 13.35
C ASP A 47 3.22 7.07 12.47
N PRO A 48 3.26 8.40 12.28
CA PRO A 48 2.30 9.14 11.44
C PRO A 48 2.20 8.66 9.99
N ARG A 49 3.20 7.94 9.48
CA ARG A 49 3.18 7.38 8.11
C ARG A 49 2.14 6.27 7.93
N ASN A 50 1.63 5.70 9.02
CA ASN A 50 0.62 4.65 9.02
C ASN A 50 -0.81 5.21 9.19
N GLU A 51 -1.02 6.50 8.93
CA GLU A 51 -2.35 7.11 8.96
C GLU A 51 -3.06 6.97 7.61
N HIS A 52 -4.37 6.70 7.66
CA HIS A 52 -5.22 6.46 6.50
C HIS A 52 -6.50 7.29 6.61
N ASP A 53 -7.07 7.64 5.46
CA ASP A 53 -8.25 8.49 5.37
C ASP A 53 -9.27 7.94 4.38
N ALA A 54 -10.56 8.06 4.68
CA ALA A 54 -11.67 7.78 3.77
C ALA A 54 -12.83 8.75 4.06
N CYS A 55 -13.75 8.97 3.11
CA CYS A 55 -14.44 10.27 3.06
C CYS A 55 -15.79 10.28 2.35
N GLY A 56 -16.50 11.41 2.43
CA GLY A 56 -17.59 11.79 1.53
C GLY A 56 -17.15 12.84 0.51
N VAL A 57 -17.49 12.63 -0.77
CA VAL A 57 -17.18 13.57 -1.86
C VAL A 57 -18.45 13.93 -2.62
N GLY A 58 -18.55 15.17 -3.09
CA GLY A 58 -19.59 15.59 -4.00
C GLY A 58 -19.28 16.89 -4.72
N PHE A 59 -19.91 17.14 -5.85
CA PHE A 59 -19.84 18.41 -6.54
C PHE A 59 -21.18 18.82 -7.13
N ILE A 60 -21.32 20.12 -7.33
CA ILE A 60 -22.42 20.72 -8.08
C ILE A 60 -21.81 21.58 -9.16
N VAL A 61 -22.32 21.43 -10.38
CA VAL A 61 -21.90 22.22 -11.52
C VAL A 61 -23.11 22.63 -12.36
N ASN A 62 -23.14 23.88 -12.82
CA ASN A 62 -24.00 24.27 -13.93
C ASN A 62 -23.22 24.08 -15.23
N MET A 63 -23.67 23.16 -16.10
CA MET A 63 -22.88 22.76 -17.27
C MET A 63 -22.74 23.88 -18.31
N LYS A 64 -23.57 24.94 -18.27
CA LYS A 64 -23.46 26.13 -19.13
C LYS A 64 -22.56 27.22 -18.56
N GLY A 65 -21.94 26.99 -17.41
CA GLY A 65 -21.06 27.97 -16.76
C GLY A 65 -21.79 29.14 -16.10
N VAL A 66 -23.10 29.03 -15.87
CA VAL A 66 -23.87 30.09 -15.18
C VAL A 66 -23.47 30.12 -13.71
N LYS A 67 -22.85 31.24 -13.30
CA LYS A 67 -22.41 31.45 -11.91
C LYS A 67 -23.57 31.89 -11.04
N SER A 68 -23.67 31.33 -9.83
CA SER A 68 -24.66 31.72 -8.84
C SER A 68 -24.19 31.43 -7.43
N HIS A 69 -24.55 32.29 -6.49
CA HIS A 69 -24.36 32.03 -5.07
C HIS A 69 -25.24 30.87 -4.55
N GLN A 70 -26.34 30.52 -5.25
CA GLN A 70 -27.15 29.35 -4.90
C GLN A 70 -26.34 28.04 -5.02
N ILE A 71 -25.41 27.96 -5.96
CA ILE A 71 -24.51 26.79 -6.12
C ILE A 71 -23.63 26.64 -4.87
N VAL A 72 -23.14 27.75 -4.30
CA VAL A 72 -22.35 27.74 -3.05
C VAL A 72 -23.19 27.21 -1.88
N LYS A 73 -24.41 27.74 -1.70
CA LYS A 73 -25.34 27.30 -0.65
C LYS A 73 -25.68 25.82 -0.76
N ASP A 74 -25.99 25.36 -1.97
CA ASP A 74 -26.32 23.97 -2.23
C ASP A 74 -25.11 23.06 -2.01
N GLY A 75 -23.89 23.51 -2.36
CA GLY A 75 -22.66 22.76 -2.10
C GLY A 75 -22.39 22.59 -0.60
N LEU A 76 -22.58 23.64 0.20
CA LEU A 76 -22.48 23.54 1.67
C LEU A 76 -23.55 22.61 2.24
N ALA A 77 -24.78 22.63 1.72
CA ALA A 77 -25.83 21.70 2.14
C ALA A 77 -25.52 20.23 1.77
N VAL A 78 -24.88 19.98 0.62
CA VAL A 78 -24.35 18.64 0.28
C VAL A 78 -23.35 18.18 1.33
N LEU A 79 -22.43 19.06 1.72
CA LEU A 79 -21.42 18.76 2.73
C LEU A 79 -22.07 18.39 4.07
N ASP A 80 -23.06 19.17 4.52
CA ASP A 80 -23.81 18.91 5.76
C ASP A 80 -24.50 17.54 5.77
N ASN A 81 -25.11 17.17 4.63
CA ASN A 81 -25.79 15.88 4.48
C ASN A 81 -24.85 14.68 4.35
N LEU A 82 -23.53 14.89 4.30
CA LEU A 82 -22.52 13.83 4.34
C LEU A 82 -21.94 13.63 5.75
N THR A 83 -22.41 14.37 6.76
CA THR A 83 -21.88 14.34 8.14
C THR A 83 -21.86 12.94 8.75
N HIS A 84 -22.87 12.09 8.45
CA HIS A 84 -22.94 10.72 8.99
C HIS A 84 -21.84 9.79 8.47
N ARG A 85 -21.17 10.17 7.37
CA ARG A 85 -20.00 9.44 6.83
C ARG A 85 -18.68 9.93 7.41
N GLY A 86 -18.70 10.97 8.25
CA GLY A 86 -17.54 11.46 8.98
C GLY A 86 -17.49 10.93 10.41
N ALA A 87 -16.32 11.06 11.03
CA ALA A 87 -16.15 10.79 12.46
C ALA A 87 -16.15 12.09 13.26
N VAL A 88 -16.46 11.97 14.55
CA VAL A 88 -16.16 12.99 15.55
C VAL A 88 -14.98 12.51 16.40
N GLY A 89 -14.10 13.43 16.78
CA GLY A 89 -13.03 13.16 17.73
C GLY A 89 -13.58 12.91 19.15
N ALA A 90 -12.67 12.82 20.13
CA ALA A 90 -13.04 12.78 21.54
C ALA A 90 -13.76 14.08 21.98
N ASP A 91 -13.43 15.21 21.34
CA ASP A 91 -14.18 16.45 21.41
C ASP A 91 -15.24 16.48 20.29
N PRO A 92 -16.55 16.63 20.62
CA PRO A 92 -17.62 16.64 19.63
C PRO A 92 -17.56 17.81 18.64
N LEU A 93 -16.76 18.85 18.92
CA LEU A 93 -16.54 19.99 18.01
C LEU A 93 -15.33 19.80 17.10
N MET A 94 -14.60 18.70 17.25
CA MET A 94 -13.42 18.37 16.46
C MET A 94 -13.81 17.45 15.28
N GLY A 95 -13.72 18.00 14.07
CA GLY A 95 -13.82 17.24 12.83
C GLY A 95 -12.44 16.92 12.23
N ASP A 96 -12.33 15.82 11.49
CA ASP A 96 -11.07 15.37 10.88
C ASP A 96 -10.65 16.23 9.66
N GLY A 97 -11.58 17.00 9.09
CA GLY A 97 -11.32 17.97 8.02
C GLY A 97 -12.46 18.08 7.01
N ALA A 98 -12.75 19.29 6.57
CA ALA A 98 -13.72 19.53 5.49
C ALA A 98 -13.34 20.79 4.71
N GLY A 99 -13.89 20.90 3.49
CA GLY A 99 -13.60 22.05 2.65
C GLY A 99 -14.34 22.02 1.32
N VAL A 100 -14.11 23.08 0.56
CA VAL A 100 -14.67 23.32 -0.77
C VAL A 100 -13.61 23.83 -1.74
N LEU A 101 -13.71 23.44 -3.00
CA LEU A 101 -13.01 24.02 -4.14
C LEU A 101 -14.06 24.68 -5.03
N VAL A 102 -13.81 25.92 -5.43
CA VAL A 102 -14.69 26.70 -6.31
C VAL A 102 -13.89 27.33 -7.45
N GLN A 103 -14.59 27.78 -8.50
CA GLN A 103 -14.01 28.73 -9.42
C GLN A 103 -13.76 30.06 -8.73
N LEU A 104 -12.77 30.82 -9.20
CA LEU A 104 -12.47 32.15 -8.69
C LEU A 104 -13.69 33.11 -8.79
N PRO A 105 -14.20 33.62 -7.65
CA PRO A 105 -15.33 34.55 -7.60
C PRO A 105 -14.85 35.98 -7.91
N ASP A 106 -14.64 36.28 -9.20
CA ASP A 106 -14.03 37.56 -9.63
C ASP A 106 -14.75 38.80 -9.08
N ARG A 107 -16.08 38.82 -9.11
CA ARG A 107 -16.88 39.96 -8.62
C ARG A 107 -16.55 40.27 -7.16
N PHE A 108 -16.51 39.23 -6.32
CA PHE A 108 -16.18 39.36 -4.91
C PHE A 108 -14.76 39.90 -4.73
N PHE A 109 -13.75 39.25 -5.31
CA PHE A 109 -12.35 39.65 -5.10
C PHE A 109 -12.01 41.03 -5.67
N ARG A 110 -12.59 41.39 -6.82
CA ARG A 110 -12.40 42.71 -7.44
C ARG A 110 -12.91 43.82 -6.54
N GLU A 111 -14.10 43.66 -5.95
CA GLU A 111 -14.66 44.64 -5.02
C GLU A 111 -13.87 44.69 -3.70
N GLU A 112 -13.47 43.53 -3.17
CA GLU A 112 -12.67 43.45 -1.92
C GLU A 112 -11.29 44.12 -2.08
N MET A 113 -10.56 43.82 -3.15
CA MET A 113 -9.23 44.41 -3.39
C MET A 113 -9.30 45.89 -3.76
N ALA A 114 -10.35 46.31 -4.50
CA ALA A 114 -10.57 47.73 -4.76
C ALA A 114 -10.80 48.53 -3.47
N SER A 115 -11.45 47.94 -2.45
CA SER A 115 -11.60 48.58 -1.14
C SER A 115 -10.28 48.79 -0.40
N GLN A 116 -9.24 48.02 -0.76
CA GLN A 116 -7.87 48.13 -0.26
C GLN A 116 -6.96 48.98 -1.16
N GLY A 117 -7.52 49.59 -2.21
CA GLY A 117 -6.78 50.43 -3.16
C GLY A 117 -6.01 49.65 -4.24
N VAL A 118 -6.31 48.36 -4.44
CA VAL A 118 -5.68 47.51 -5.44
C VAL A 118 -6.66 47.22 -6.57
N GLU A 119 -6.34 47.65 -7.79
CA GLU A 119 -7.13 47.34 -8.98
C GLU A 119 -6.68 45.99 -9.57
N LEU A 120 -7.58 45.00 -9.57
CA LEU A 120 -7.27 43.69 -10.15
C LEU A 120 -7.36 43.72 -11.68
N PRO A 121 -6.43 43.06 -12.40
CA PRO A 121 -6.57 42.78 -13.83
C PRO A 121 -7.87 42.03 -14.17
N LYS A 122 -8.18 41.92 -15.47
CA LYS A 122 -9.33 41.12 -15.94
C LYS A 122 -9.18 39.63 -15.53
N PRO A 123 -10.29 38.86 -15.41
CA PRO A 123 -10.22 37.43 -15.14
C PRO A 123 -9.23 36.71 -16.08
N GLY A 124 -8.46 35.76 -15.54
CA GLY A 124 -7.38 35.06 -16.28
C GLY A 124 -6.05 35.83 -16.38
N HIS A 125 -6.01 37.11 -15.96
CA HIS A 125 -4.79 37.92 -15.89
C HIS A 125 -4.32 38.19 -14.45
N TYR A 126 -5.02 37.62 -13.47
CA TYR A 126 -4.56 37.53 -12.09
C TYR A 126 -4.86 36.14 -11.53
N ALA A 127 -4.14 35.80 -10.47
CA ALA A 127 -4.28 34.56 -9.72
C ALA A 127 -4.35 34.86 -8.24
N VAL A 128 -4.90 33.90 -7.49
CA VAL A 128 -4.98 33.97 -6.03
C VAL A 128 -4.29 32.75 -5.45
N GLY A 129 -3.30 32.99 -4.59
CA GLY A 129 -2.72 31.99 -3.71
C GLY A 129 -3.40 32.03 -2.35
N HIS A 130 -4.01 30.93 -1.91
CA HIS A 130 -4.49 30.78 -0.53
C HIS A 130 -3.44 30.02 0.27
N VAL A 131 -2.97 30.62 1.36
CA VAL A 131 -1.82 30.16 2.14
C VAL A 131 -2.20 30.08 3.62
N PHE A 132 -1.91 28.94 4.24
CA PHE A 132 -1.86 28.82 5.68
C PHE A 132 -0.52 29.37 6.16
N MET A 133 -0.58 30.33 7.08
CA MET A 133 0.56 30.98 7.67
C MET A 133 0.71 30.60 9.16
N PRO A 134 1.94 30.55 9.68
CA PRO A 134 2.16 30.45 11.12
C PRO A 134 1.55 31.63 11.87
N ARG A 135 1.29 31.46 13.18
CA ARG A 135 0.76 32.53 14.03
C ARG A 135 1.79 33.59 14.43
N ASP A 136 3.07 33.27 14.31
CA ASP A 136 4.17 34.18 14.63
C ASP A 136 4.26 35.31 13.58
N PRO A 137 4.03 36.58 13.96
CA PRO A 137 4.09 37.71 13.01
C PRO A 137 5.46 37.91 12.35
N GLU A 138 6.57 37.59 13.03
CA GLU A 138 7.90 37.72 12.43
C GLU A 138 8.09 36.68 11.32
N LEU A 139 7.64 35.45 11.57
CA LEU A 139 7.69 34.38 10.59
C LEU A 139 6.74 34.62 9.43
N GLN A 140 5.57 35.23 9.67
CA GLN A 140 4.66 35.67 8.61
C GLN A 140 5.34 36.68 7.68
N ALA A 141 5.93 37.74 8.23
CA ALA A 141 6.61 38.77 7.44
C ALA A 141 7.79 38.19 6.63
N HIS A 142 8.54 37.24 7.21
CA HIS A 142 9.60 36.53 6.51
C HIS A 142 9.08 35.72 5.32
N ILE A 143 7.99 34.96 5.53
CA ILE A 143 7.36 34.16 4.46
C ILE A 143 6.77 35.07 3.36
N GLU A 144 6.13 36.17 3.72
CA GLU A 144 5.64 37.16 2.74
C GLU A 144 6.78 37.75 1.91
N GLY A 145 7.93 38.03 2.53
CA GLY A 145 9.14 38.45 1.85
C GLY A 145 9.68 37.40 0.87
N ILE A 146 9.66 36.11 1.23
CA ILE A 146 10.02 35.01 0.31
C ILE A 146 9.04 34.97 -0.87
N ILE A 147 7.73 35.10 -0.61
CA ILE A 147 6.73 35.09 -1.69
C ILE A 147 6.96 36.24 -2.66
N GLU A 148 7.24 37.45 -2.15
CA GLU A 148 7.56 38.63 -2.97
C GLU A 148 8.84 38.42 -3.80
N GLU A 149 9.92 37.98 -3.16
CA GLU A 149 11.21 37.73 -3.82
C GLU A 149 11.06 36.69 -4.94
N VAL A 150 10.45 35.54 -4.64
CA VAL A 150 10.30 34.45 -5.61
C VAL A 150 9.32 34.86 -6.72
N ALA A 151 8.22 35.55 -6.42
CA ALA A 151 7.31 36.05 -7.44
C ALA A 151 8.02 37.00 -8.42
N GLN A 152 8.88 37.89 -7.91
CA GLN A 152 9.69 38.78 -8.74
C GLN A 152 10.70 37.99 -9.60
N LEU A 153 11.40 37.01 -9.03
CA LEU A 153 12.38 36.18 -9.74
C LEU A 153 11.73 35.32 -10.85
N GLU A 154 10.53 34.81 -10.61
CA GLU A 154 9.75 34.02 -11.57
C GLU A 154 8.88 34.90 -12.50
N GLY A 155 9.06 36.23 -12.46
CA GLY A 155 8.43 37.17 -13.39
C GLY A 155 6.92 37.36 -13.22
N GLN A 156 6.36 37.06 -12.05
CA GLN A 156 4.94 37.26 -11.73
C GLN A 156 4.75 38.51 -10.86
N PRO A 157 4.07 39.57 -11.36
CA PRO A 157 3.83 40.77 -10.57
C PRO A 157 3.03 40.50 -9.28
N LEU A 158 3.55 40.89 -8.12
CA LEU A 158 2.77 40.87 -6.88
C LEU A 158 1.79 42.05 -6.86
N LEU A 159 0.49 41.77 -6.75
CA LEU A 159 -0.56 42.80 -6.71
C LEU A 159 -0.92 43.20 -5.27
N GLY A 160 -0.83 42.27 -4.32
CA GLY A 160 -1.08 42.53 -2.91
C GLY A 160 -1.43 41.29 -2.11
N PHE A 161 -1.59 41.48 -0.79
CA PHE A 161 -2.03 40.44 0.15
C PHE A 161 -3.38 40.81 0.77
N ARG A 162 -4.17 39.81 1.14
CA ARG A 162 -5.47 39.94 1.80
C ARG A 162 -5.55 39.00 3.00
N ASP A 163 -5.98 39.52 4.14
CA ASP A 163 -6.43 38.70 5.27
C ASP A 163 -7.80 38.10 4.99
N VAL A 164 -7.94 36.79 5.15
CA VAL A 164 -9.22 36.11 4.97
C VAL A 164 -10.06 36.27 6.24
N PRO A 165 -11.28 36.83 6.17
CA PRO A 165 -12.12 37.02 7.34
C PRO A 165 -12.68 35.68 7.84
N VAL A 166 -12.27 35.29 9.05
CA VAL A 166 -12.68 34.03 9.70
C VAL A 166 -13.48 34.23 10.99
N ASP A 167 -14.24 33.21 11.39
CA ASP A 167 -14.92 33.11 12.70
C ASP A 167 -14.66 31.74 13.33
N ASN A 168 -13.76 31.70 14.32
CA ASN A 168 -13.40 30.46 15.00
C ASN A 168 -14.28 30.12 16.21
N SER A 169 -15.40 30.84 16.44
CA SER A 169 -16.25 30.67 17.64
C SER A 169 -16.81 29.25 17.80
N LEU A 170 -17.09 28.55 16.70
CA LEU A 170 -17.64 27.19 16.69
C LEU A 170 -16.59 26.08 16.73
N LEU A 171 -15.30 26.42 16.69
CA LEU A 171 -14.22 25.44 16.77
C LEU A 171 -13.93 25.05 18.22
N SER A 172 -13.39 23.84 18.40
CA SER A 172 -12.88 23.40 19.70
C SER A 172 -11.92 24.43 20.31
N LYS A 173 -12.09 24.66 21.61
CA LYS A 173 -11.23 25.54 22.42
C LYS A 173 -10.21 24.76 23.24
N ALA A 174 -10.08 23.45 23.02
CA ALA A 174 -9.01 22.66 23.62
C ALA A 174 -7.65 23.28 23.23
N PRO A 175 -6.71 23.49 24.18
CA PRO A 175 -5.48 24.25 23.93
C PRO A 175 -4.68 23.76 22.72
N ASP A 176 -4.50 22.45 22.59
CA ASP A 176 -3.72 21.84 21.50
C ASP A 176 -4.41 21.97 20.14
N ILE A 177 -5.75 21.86 20.10
CA ILE A 177 -6.54 22.00 18.86
C ILE A 177 -6.58 23.47 18.44
N ALA A 178 -6.86 24.37 19.37
CA ALA A 178 -6.90 25.80 19.11
C ALA A 178 -5.53 26.37 18.72
N ALA A 179 -4.43 25.76 19.16
CA ALA A 179 -3.07 26.14 18.76
C ALA A 179 -2.74 25.74 17.30
N SER A 180 -3.43 24.73 16.76
CA SER A 180 -3.20 24.22 15.40
C SER A 180 -3.80 25.08 14.28
N GLU A 181 -4.72 26.00 14.61
CA GLU A 181 -5.38 26.87 13.63
C GLU A 181 -4.37 27.84 13.00
N PRO A 182 -4.15 27.78 11.67
CA PRO A 182 -3.25 28.68 10.96
C PRO A 182 -3.90 30.04 10.69
N VAL A 183 -3.07 31.04 10.44
CA VAL A 183 -3.52 32.33 9.91
C VAL A 183 -3.84 32.16 8.42
N GLN A 184 -5.03 32.60 8.02
CA GLN A 184 -5.53 32.45 6.65
C GLN A 184 -5.16 33.67 5.82
N ARG A 185 -4.26 33.51 4.85
CA ARG A 185 -3.72 34.61 4.03
C ARG A 185 -3.92 34.34 2.55
N GLN A 186 -4.31 35.36 1.79
CA GLN A 186 -4.40 35.31 0.34
C GLN A 186 -3.37 36.24 -0.30
N VAL A 187 -2.71 35.79 -1.37
CA VAL A 187 -1.79 36.57 -2.19
C VAL A 187 -2.35 36.71 -3.61
N PHE A 188 -2.32 37.92 -4.16
CA PHE A 188 -2.78 38.23 -5.51
C PHE A 188 -1.59 38.43 -6.43
N LEU A 189 -1.55 37.67 -7.51
CA LEU A 189 -0.46 37.65 -8.48
C LEU A 189 -1.00 38.06 -9.84
N GLY A 190 -0.33 38.97 -10.52
CA GLY A 190 -0.60 39.35 -11.90
C GLY A 190 0.09 38.40 -12.87
N ARG A 191 -0.43 38.33 -14.08
CA ARG A 191 0.16 37.55 -15.15
C ARG A 191 1.38 38.27 -15.74
N GLY A 192 2.53 37.58 -15.76
CA GLY A 192 3.76 38.07 -16.40
C GLY A 192 3.55 38.42 -17.88
N ALA A 193 4.28 39.43 -18.36
CA ALA A 193 4.10 39.99 -19.71
C ALA A 193 4.40 38.99 -20.85
N GLU A 194 5.27 38.01 -20.59
CA GLU A 194 5.69 36.98 -21.57
C GLU A 194 4.71 35.81 -21.67
N ILE A 195 3.66 35.77 -20.85
CA ILE A 195 2.73 34.65 -20.77
C ILE A 195 1.55 34.86 -21.73
N GLU A 196 1.51 34.06 -22.80
CA GLU A 196 0.54 34.24 -23.90
C GLU A 196 -0.78 33.49 -23.73
N SER A 197 -0.81 32.37 -22.99
CA SER A 197 -2.03 31.60 -22.73
C SER A 197 -2.33 31.43 -21.24
N ASP A 198 -3.61 31.20 -20.92
CA ASP A 198 -4.04 30.90 -19.55
C ASP A 198 -3.44 29.58 -19.03
N ASP A 199 -3.17 28.60 -19.90
CA ASP A 199 -2.55 27.34 -19.51
C ASP A 199 -1.06 27.53 -19.19
N ASP A 200 -0.39 28.43 -19.92
CA ASP A 200 0.97 28.84 -19.57
C ASP A 200 1.00 29.62 -18.24
N TYR A 201 -0.03 30.42 -17.97
CA TYR A 201 -0.13 31.10 -16.68
C TYR A 201 -0.28 30.11 -15.51
N GLU A 202 -1.19 29.12 -15.61
CA GLU A 202 -1.32 28.07 -14.59
C GLU A 202 -0.01 27.30 -14.37
N ARG A 203 0.73 27.00 -15.45
CA ARG A 203 2.03 26.32 -15.36
C ARG A 203 3.07 27.15 -14.61
N ARG A 204 3.13 28.46 -14.86
CA ARG A 204 4.03 29.38 -14.16
C ARG A 204 3.67 29.51 -12.68
N LEU A 205 2.38 29.53 -12.35
CA LEU A 205 1.91 29.52 -10.96
C LEU A 205 2.25 28.21 -10.24
N TYR A 206 2.17 27.07 -10.94
CA TYR A 206 2.61 25.78 -10.41
C TYR A 206 4.11 25.78 -10.07
N ILE A 207 4.96 26.27 -10.97
CA ILE A 207 6.41 26.42 -10.72
C ILE A 207 6.64 27.36 -9.53
N LEU A 208 6.03 28.55 -9.54
CA LEU A 208 6.15 29.55 -8.48
C LEU A 208 5.81 28.94 -7.11
N ARG A 209 4.69 28.22 -7.01
CA ARG A 209 4.28 27.54 -5.79
C ARG A 209 5.31 26.51 -5.31
N LYS A 210 5.88 25.72 -6.24
CA LYS A 210 6.90 24.71 -5.92
C LYS A 210 8.20 25.35 -5.46
N VAL A 211 8.62 26.44 -6.08
CA VAL A 211 9.83 27.20 -5.66
C VAL A 211 9.63 27.81 -4.27
N ILE A 212 8.50 28.47 -4.00
CA ILE A 212 8.18 29.01 -2.67
C ILE A 212 8.21 27.90 -1.62
N SER A 213 7.52 26.79 -1.89
CA SER A 213 7.43 25.65 -0.95
C SER A 213 8.79 25.00 -0.73
N GLY A 214 9.58 24.82 -1.79
CA GLY A 214 10.94 24.27 -1.74
C GLY A 214 11.88 25.15 -0.92
N ARG A 215 11.86 26.47 -1.16
CA ARG A 215 12.70 27.41 -0.41
C ARG A 215 12.42 27.37 1.09
N ILE A 216 11.14 27.41 1.47
CA ILE A 216 10.74 27.35 2.88
C ILE A 216 11.10 25.99 3.49
N HIS A 217 10.89 24.90 2.75
CA HIS A 217 11.25 23.55 3.20
C HIS A 217 12.77 23.39 3.42
N GLU A 218 13.59 23.96 2.55
CA GLU A 218 15.05 23.98 2.71
C GLU A 218 15.48 24.80 3.94
N GLU A 219 14.90 25.99 4.13
CA GLU A 219 15.20 26.85 5.28
C GLU A 219 14.83 26.19 6.61
N THR A 220 13.73 25.43 6.66
CA THR A 220 13.29 24.70 7.86
C THR A 220 13.89 23.30 8.00
N LYS A 221 14.70 22.84 7.03
CA LYS A 221 15.21 21.46 6.95
C LYS A 221 14.09 20.41 7.02
N GLY A 222 12.96 20.72 6.39
CA GLY A 222 11.78 19.87 6.33
C GLY A 222 10.92 19.84 7.61
N VAL A 223 11.24 20.65 8.61
CA VAL A 223 10.39 20.79 9.80
C VAL A 223 9.15 21.63 9.45
N ASP A 224 7.98 21.15 9.87
CA ASP A 224 6.71 21.87 9.73
C ASP A 224 6.74 23.15 10.58
N ASN A 225 6.65 24.30 9.91
CA ASN A 225 6.60 25.62 10.52
C ASN A 225 5.22 26.27 10.41
N GLY A 226 4.18 25.51 10.06
CA GLY A 226 2.80 26.00 9.87
C GLY A 226 2.53 26.64 8.51
N PHE A 227 3.54 26.73 7.62
CA PHE A 227 3.35 27.22 6.25
C PHE A 227 2.79 26.12 5.32
N TYR A 228 1.73 26.41 4.58
CA TYR A 228 1.22 25.52 3.54
C TYR A 228 0.45 26.28 2.46
N VAL A 229 0.81 26.09 1.19
CA VAL A 229 0.03 26.65 0.08
C VAL A 229 -1.15 25.74 -0.23
N VAL A 230 -2.35 26.21 0.09
CA VAL A 230 -3.62 25.49 -0.08
C VAL A 230 -3.98 25.37 -1.56
N SER A 231 -3.97 26.49 -2.28
CA SER A 231 -4.17 26.57 -3.72
C SER A 231 -3.44 27.80 -4.27
N MET A 232 -3.01 27.77 -5.53
CA MET A 232 -2.46 28.94 -6.23
C MET A 232 -2.79 28.82 -7.71
N SER A 233 -3.80 29.57 -8.17
CA SER A 233 -4.38 29.42 -9.50
C SER A 233 -5.10 30.71 -9.93
N SER A 234 -5.25 30.89 -11.24
CA SER A 234 -6.10 31.91 -11.90
C SER A 234 -7.51 31.41 -12.22
N ARG A 235 -7.80 30.12 -11.94
CA ARG A 235 -9.09 29.47 -12.22
C ARG A 235 -9.85 29.06 -10.97
N THR A 236 -9.15 28.49 -10.00
CA THR A 236 -9.77 27.84 -8.83
C THR A 236 -9.19 28.35 -7.51
N ILE A 237 -9.99 28.29 -6.46
CA ILE A 237 -9.54 28.54 -5.09
C ILE A 237 -10.15 27.52 -4.13
N VAL A 238 -9.39 27.14 -3.11
CA VAL A 238 -9.79 26.14 -2.11
C VAL A 238 -9.94 26.79 -0.74
N TYR A 239 -11.06 26.52 -0.07
CA TYR A 239 -11.34 26.90 1.32
C TYR A 239 -11.51 25.62 2.14
N LYS A 240 -10.55 25.31 3.01
CA LYS A 240 -10.52 24.04 3.73
C LYS A 240 -9.92 24.21 5.11
N GLY A 241 -10.23 23.26 5.99
CA GLY A 241 -9.62 23.24 7.31
C GLY A 241 -10.19 22.15 8.18
N MET A 242 -9.95 22.30 9.47
CA MET A 242 -10.32 21.32 10.48
C MET A 242 -11.73 21.54 10.98
N PHE A 243 -12.68 21.06 10.20
CA PHE A 243 -14.09 21.35 10.38
C PHE A 243 -14.91 20.06 10.36
N LEU A 244 -15.97 20.04 11.17
CA LEU A 244 -17.19 19.32 10.85
C LEU A 244 -17.83 19.98 9.64
N ALA A 245 -18.59 19.22 8.86
CA ALA A 245 -19.23 19.69 7.62
C ALA A 245 -19.89 21.08 7.76
N TYR A 246 -20.75 21.24 8.77
CA TYR A 246 -21.52 22.46 9.02
C TYR A 246 -20.69 23.67 9.49
N GLN A 247 -19.43 23.46 9.91
CA GLN A 247 -18.57 24.54 10.39
C GLN A 247 -17.89 25.29 9.23
N VAL A 248 -17.80 24.73 8.02
CA VAL A 248 -17.07 25.35 6.90
C VAL A 248 -17.66 26.72 6.53
N GLY A 249 -18.97 26.77 6.28
CA GLY A 249 -19.66 28.01 5.94
C GLY A 249 -19.75 29.00 7.10
N ALA A 250 -19.70 28.51 8.34
CA ALA A 250 -19.69 29.36 9.52
C ALA A 250 -18.31 30.00 9.77
N TYR A 251 -17.22 29.28 9.47
CA TYR A 251 -15.86 29.75 9.67
C TYR A 251 -15.43 30.76 8.61
N TYR A 252 -15.62 30.46 7.33
CA TYR A 252 -15.20 31.36 6.24
C TYR A 252 -16.32 32.30 5.82
N LYS A 253 -16.22 33.57 6.24
CA LYS A 253 -17.28 34.57 5.98
C LYS A 253 -17.50 34.82 4.48
N ASP A 254 -16.44 34.71 3.68
CA ASP A 254 -16.48 34.81 2.22
C ASP A 254 -17.55 33.92 1.59
N LEU A 255 -17.72 32.68 2.08
CA LEU A 255 -18.65 31.69 1.51
C LEU A 255 -20.12 32.04 1.70
N THR A 256 -20.42 32.96 2.62
CA THR A 256 -21.78 33.44 2.90
C THR A 256 -22.11 34.77 2.21
N ASP A 257 -21.12 35.41 1.60
CA ASP A 257 -21.31 36.68 0.89
C ASP A 257 -22.08 36.45 -0.43
N PRO A 258 -23.20 37.13 -0.68
CA PRO A 258 -23.98 36.96 -1.91
C PRO A 258 -23.21 37.27 -3.21
N ARG A 259 -22.13 38.04 -3.15
CA ARG A 259 -21.25 38.36 -4.29
C ARG A 259 -20.33 37.19 -4.65
N PHE A 260 -20.19 36.22 -3.75
CA PHE A 260 -19.39 35.02 -3.95
C PHE A 260 -20.17 34.04 -4.83
N GLU A 261 -20.01 34.17 -6.14
CA GLU A 261 -20.71 33.38 -7.16
C GLU A 261 -19.74 32.41 -7.86
N THR A 262 -20.18 31.17 -8.08
CA THR A 262 -19.45 30.15 -8.82
C THR A 262 -20.39 29.34 -9.71
N ALA A 263 -19.90 28.77 -10.81
CA ALA A 263 -20.64 27.79 -11.60
C ALA A 263 -20.34 26.34 -11.18
N LEU A 264 -19.30 26.15 -10.37
CA LEU A 264 -18.77 24.85 -9.94
C LEU A 264 -18.35 24.91 -8.48
N ILE A 265 -18.78 23.95 -7.69
CA ILE A 265 -18.30 23.73 -6.32
C ILE A 265 -18.06 22.23 -6.10
N LEU A 266 -16.88 21.89 -5.62
CA LEU A 266 -16.47 20.55 -5.22
C LEU A 266 -16.31 20.55 -3.71
N VAL A 267 -17.00 19.66 -3.00
CA VAL A 267 -17.00 19.58 -1.55
C VAL A 267 -16.50 18.23 -1.08
N HIS A 268 -15.91 18.22 0.12
CA HIS A 268 -15.40 17.00 0.69
C HIS A 268 -15.37 17.05 2.22
N GLN A 269 -15.69 15.92 2.86
CA GLN A 269 -15.54 15.68 4.28
C GLN A 269 -14.67 14.45 4.54
N ARG A 270 -13.68 14.60 5.43
CA ARG A 270 -12.69 13.59 5.80
C ARG A 270 -13.13 12.76 7.02
N PHE A 271 -12.82 11.47 7.01
CA PHE A 271 -12.78 10.56 8.17
C PHE A 271 -11.36 9.99 8.25
N SER A 272 -10.62 10.34 9.28
CA SER A 272 -9.27 9.81 9.50
C SER A 272 -9.26 8.66 10.50
N THR A 273 -8.30 7.75 10.34
CA THR A 273 -7.97 6.74 11.36
C THR A 273 -7.17 7.32 12.54
N ASN A 274 -6.93 8.63 12.57
CA ASN A 274 -6.24 9.32 13.65
C ASN A 274 -7.22 10.16 14.50
N THR A 275 -6.72 10.64 15.64
CA THR A 275 -7.40 11.64 16.47
C THR A 275 -6.64 12.96 16.47
N PHE A 276 -5.75 13.17 15.49
CA PHE A 276 -4.79 14.28 15.52
C PHE A 276 -5.13 15.35 14.49
N PRO A 277 -5.19 16.62 14.92
CA PRO A 277 -5.60 17.71 14.06
C PRO A 277 -4.54 18.08 13.02
N SER A 278 -4.88 18.02 11.72
CA SER A 278 -4.02 18.58 10.67
C SER A 278 -4.80 19.34 9.59
N TRP A 279 -4.71 20.67 9.59
CA TRP A 279 -5.37 21.55 8.62
C TRP A 279 -4.93 21.29 7.17
N LYS A 280 -3.65 21.00 6.95
CA LYS A 280 -3.08 20.77 5.61
C LYS A 280 -3.64 19.52 4.93
N LEU A 281 -4.03 18.51 5.71
CA LEU A 281 -4.56 17.22 5.24
C LEU A 281 -6.06 17.27 4.92
N ALA A 282 -6.76 18.33 5.29
CA ALA A 282 -8.15 18.51 4.85
C ALA A 282 -8.23 18.57 3.32
N HIS A 283 -9.33 18.10 2.75
CA HIS A 283 -9.63 18.17 1.32
C HIS A 283 -10.63 19.30 1.04
N PRO A 284 -10.85 19.69 -0.22
CA PRO A 284 -10.15 19.25 -1.43
C PRO A 284 -8.66 19.63 -1.49
N TYR A 285 -7.91 18.98 -2.39
CA TYR A 285 -6.59 19.42 -2.84
C TYR A 285 -6.73 20.37 -4.05
N ARG A 286 -5.65 20.58 -4.82
CA ARG A 286 -5.63 21.64 -5.85
C ARG A 286 -6.48 21.29 -7.06
N MET A 287 -6.50 20.01 -7.41
CA MET A 287 -7.27 19.49 -8.54
C MET A 287 -8.24 18.40 -8.12
N VAL A 288 -8.00 17.72 -6.99
CA VAL A 288 -8.70 16.49 -6.62
C VAL A 288 -9.40 16.55 -5.26
N ALA A 289 -10.57 15.91 -5.18
CA ALA A 289 -11.09 15.35 -3.95
C ALA A 289 -11.24 13.83 -4.12
N HIS A 290 -10.63 13.08 -3.21
CA HIS A 290 -10.57 11.63 -3.26
C HIS A 290 -11.30 11.02 -2.06
N ASN A 291 -12.14 10.04 -2.33
CA ASN A 291 -12.78 9.19 -1.34
C ASN A 291 -12.29 7.76 -1.55
N GLY A 292 -11.51 7.25 -0.61
CA GLY A 292 -10.91 5.93 -0.65
C GLY A 292 -9.42 6.00 -0.28
N GLU A 293 -8.65 5.01 -0.70
CA GLU A 293 -7.24 4.85 -0.32
C GLU A 293 -6.41 4.33 -1.50
N ILE A 294 -5.24 4.92 -1.75
CA ILE A 294 -4.28 4.39 -2.75
C ILE A 294 -3.33 3.39 -2.09
N ASN A 295 -3.64 2.09 -2.20
CA ASN A 295 -2.88 1.00 -1.58
C ASN A 295 -1.51 0.70 -2.23
N THR A 296 -1.22 1.35 -3.37
CA THR A 296 0.05 1.23 -4.11
C THR A 296 0.99 2.43 -3.90
N LEU A 297 0.64 3.35 -3.00
CA LEU A 297 1.29 4.66 -2.83
C LEU A 297 2.82 4.59 -2.82
N ARG A 298 3.42 3.72 -1.99
CA ARG A 298 4.88 3.66 -1.85
C ARG A 298 5.57 3.30 -3.16
N GLY A 299 5.02 2.34 -3.92
CA GLY A 299 5.52 2.01 -5.24
C GLY A 299 5.44 3.20 -6.19
N ASN A 300 4.30 3.87 -6.23
CA ASN A 300 4.06 5.02 -7.11
C ASN A 300 5.00 6.20 -6.80
N VAL A 301 5.20 6.52 -5.52
CA VAL A 301 6.13 7.58 -5.08
C VAL A 301 7.56 7.22 -5.43
N ASN A 302 7.99 5.97 -5.18
CA ASN A 302 9.34 5.51 -5.52
C ASN A 302 9.60 5.60 -7.04
N TRP A 303 8.64 5.17 -7.86
CA TRP A 303 8.76 5.25 -9.31
C TRP A 303 8.72 6.70 -9.81
N MET A 304 7.92 7.57 -9.20
CA MET A 304 7.92 9.00 -9.53
C MET A 304 9.27 9.65 -9.18
N ALA A 305 9.83 9.34 -8.01
CA ALA A 305 11.16 9.81 -7.61
C ALA A 305 12.26 9.30 -8.56
N ALA A 306 12.20 8.04 -8.97
CA ALA A 306 13.16 7.47 -9.92
C ALA A 306 13.13 8.16 -11.30
N ARG A 307 11.99 8.75 -11.71
CA ARG A 307 11.87 9.49 -12.97
C ARG A 307 12.58 10.84 -12.97
N GLN A 308 12.93 11.39 -11.80
CA GLN A 308 13.57 12.71 -11.66
C GLN A 308 14.79 12.89 -12.56
N ALA A 309 15.63 11.87 -12.68
CA ALA A 309 16.87 11.95 -13.44
C ALA A 309 16.69 11.83 -14.96
N SER A 310 15.54 11.34 -15.42
CA SER A 310 15.31 11.00 -16.84
C SER A 310 14.19 11.77 -17.50
N VAL A 311 13.40 12.54 -16.74
CA VAL A 311 12.27 13.30 -17.29
C VAL A 311 12.76 14.53 -18.04
N ASP A 312 12.11 14.81 -19.17
CA ASP A 312 12.34 16.02 -19.96
C ASP A 312 10.99 16.51 -20.51
N SER A 313 10.79 17.81 -20.63
CA SER A 313 9.53 18.40 -21.10
C SER A 313 9.77 19.71 -21.82
N GLU A 314 9.26 19.82 -23.06
CA GLU A 314 9.33 21.05 -23.85
C GLU A 314 8.59 22.22 -23.16
N LEU A 315 7.51 21.94 -22.44
CA LEU A 315 6.67 22.95 -21.79
C LEU A 315 7.26 23.50 -20.49
N PHE A 316 7.99 22.66 -19.74
CA PHE A 316 8.71 23.12 -18.55
C PHE A 316 10.11 23.64 -18.88
N GLY A 317 10.75 23.13 -19.94
CA GLY A 317 12.13 23.42 -20.27
C GLY A 317 13.06 23.16 -19.09
N ASN A 318 14.03 24.05 -18.87
CA ASN A 318 14.97 23.95 -17.76
C ASN A 318 14.32 24.12 -16.37
N ASP A 319 13.11 24.69 -16.29
CA ASP A 319 12.42 24.89 -15.01
C ASP A 319 11.92 23.57 -14.39
N ILE A 320 11.92 22.46 -15.16
CA ILE A 320 11.54 21.14 -14.64
C ILE A 320 12.37 20.71 -13.42
N SER A 321 13.63 21.15 -13.33
CA SER A 321 14.49 20.85 -12.18
C SER A 321 14.01 21.51 -10.88
N LYS A 322 13.26 22.62 -10.97
CA LYS A 322 12.70 23.35 -9.82
C LYS A 322 11.51 22.63 -9.17
N LEU A 323 10.94 21.61 -9.82
CA LEU A 323 9.73 20.94 -9.37
C LEU A 323 9.99 19.81 -8.34
N TRP A 324 11.23 19.36 -8.21
CA TRP A 324 11.55 18.17 -7.41
C TRP A 324 11.79 18.48 -5.93
N PRO A 325 11.38 17.58 -5.00
CA PRO A 325 10.60 16.38 -5.26
C PRO A 325 9.14 16.72 -5.59
N ILE A 326 8.49 15.96 -6.48
CA ILE A 326 7.08 16.18 -6.84
C ILE A 326 6.18 16.06 -5.60
N SER A 327 6.36 14.99 -4.84
CA SER A 327 5.72 14.75 -3.54
C SER A 327 6.77 14.67 -2.43
N TYR A 328 6.51 15.32 -1.30
CA TYR A 328 7.38 15.26 -0.13
C TYR A 328 7.11 13.98 0.67
N GLU A 329 8.12 13.49 1.40
CA GLU A 329 7.92 12.38 2.33
C GLU A 329 6.86 12.75 3.40
N GLY A 330 6.00 11.79 3.76
CA GLY A 330 4.99 11.97 4.80
C GLY A 330 3.72 12.73 4.36
N GLN A 331 3.54 13.00 3.07
CA GLN A 331 2.25 13.45 2.54
C GLN A 331 1.23 12.30 2.49
N SER A 332 -0.06 12.63 2.59
CA SER A 332 -1.13 11.64 2.39
C SER A 332 -1.11 11.08 0.96
N ASP A 333 -1.76 9.94 0.80
CA ASP A 333 -1.92 9.27 -0.49
C ASP A 333 -2.55 10.17 -1.56
N THR A 334 -3.58 10.91 -1.18
CA THR A 334 -4.32 11.82 -2.05
C THR A 334 -3.49 13.03 -2.41
N ALA A 335 -2.71 13.58 -1.47
CA ALA A 335 -1.79 14.68 -1.78
C ALA A 335 -0.77 14.25 -2.84
N CYS A 336 -0.23 13.03 -2.70
CA CYS A 336 0.70 12.48 -3.69
C CYS A 336 0.03 12.30 -5.06
N PHE A 337 -1.23 11.83 -5.10
CA PHE A 337 -2.00 11.69 -6.32
C PHE A 337 -2.30 13.05 -6.98
N ASP A 338 -2.71 14.06 -6.21
CA ASP A 338 -2.96 15.42 -6.67
C ASP A 338 -1.70 16.04 -7.29
N ASN A 339 -0.54 15.88 -6.64
CA ASN A 339 0.74 16.35 -7.18
C ASN A 339 1.09 15.66 -8.51
N ALA A 340 0.83 14.35 -8.63
CA ALA A 340 1.09 13.60 -9.86
C ALA A 340 0.14 14.03 -10.99
N LEU A 341 -1.14 14.24 -10.69
CA LEU A 341 -2.12 14.72 -11.66
C LEU A 341 -1.77 16.12 -12.17
N GLU A 342 -1.42 17.02 -11.24
CA GLU A 342 -1.01 18.39 -11.60
C GLU A 342 0.28 18.38 -12.42
N PHE A 343 1.26 17.55 -12.06
CA PHE A 343 2.50 17.40 -12.83
C PHE A 343 2.22 16.96 -14.28
N LEU A 344 1.35 15.96 -14.48
CA LEU A 344 0.97 15.50 -15.83
C LEU A 344 0.20 16.57 -16.60
N THR A 345 -0.77 17.22 -15.95
CA THR A 345 -1.64 18.21 -16.60
C THR A 345 -0.84 19.44 -17.02
N GLN A 346 -0.03 19.99 -16.11
CA GLN A 346 0.83 21.14 -16.41
C GLN A 346 1.92 20.78 -17.43
N GLY A 347 2.34 19.52 -17.49
CA GLY A 347 3.28 19.00 -18.48
C GLY A 347 2.67 18.68 -19.85
N GLY A 348 1.39 18.99 -20.09
CA GLY A 348 0.77 18.99 -21.43
C GLY A 348 -0.28 17.91 -21.68
N TYR A 349 -0.54 17.03 -20.71
CA TYR A 349 -1.67 16.09 -20.82
C TYR A 349 -2.99 16.83 -20.57
N SER A 350 -4.03 16.51 -21.35
CA SER A 350 -5.38 16.92 -20.97
C SER A 350 -5.80 16.22 -19.67
N LEU A 351 -6.63 16.87 -18.85
CA LEU A 351 -7.09 16.36 -17.56
C LEU A 351 -7.63 14.91 -17.65
N ALA A 352 -8.49 14.62 -18.63
CA ALA A 352 -9.04 13.29 -18.84
C ALA A 352 -7.97 12.24 -19.22
N HIS A 353 -6.98 12.61 -20.04
CA HIS A 353 -5.87 11.73 -20.42
C HIS A 353 -4.99 11.41 -19.20
N ALA A 354 -4.61 12.42 -18.41
CA ALA A 354 -3.83 12.21 -17.18
C ALA A 354 -4.56 11.27 -16.20
N MET A 355 -5.88 11.46 -16.03
CA MET A 355 -6.71 10.56 -15.22
C MET A 355 -6.75 9.13 -15.77
N MET A 356 -6.85 8.95 -17.10
CA MET A 356 -6.81 7.62 -17.73
C MET A 356 -5.44 6.92 -17.59
N MET A 357 -4.35 7.67 -17.39
CA MET A 357 -3.03 7.11 -17.11
C MET A 357 -2.84 6.73 -15.64
N LEU A 358 -3.29 7.57 -14.71
CA LEU A 358 -3.16 7.32 -13.28
C LEU A 358 -4.13 6.24 -12.80
N ILE A 359 -5.39 6.26 -13.27
CA ILE A 359 -6.44 5.29 -12.93
C ILE A 359 -6.94 4.61 -14.21
N PRO A 360 -6.14 3.69 -14.80
CA PRO A 360 -6.50 3.00 -16.04
C PRO A 360 -7.53 1.90 -15.78
N GLU A 361 -8.38 1.66 -16.78
CA GLU A 361 -9.30 0.54 -16.79
C GLU A 361 -8.60 -0.82 -16.76
N ALA A 362 -9.32 -1.85 -16.32
CA ALA A 362 -8.91 -3.23 -16.52
C ALA A 362 -8.96 -3.59 -18.02
N TRP A 363 -7.83 -3.42 -18.70
CA TRP A 363 -7.65 -3.69 -20.12
C TRP A 363 -7.05 -5.08 -20.39
N ALA A 364 -6.15 -5.54 -19.50
CA ALA A 364 -5.49 -6.83 -19.61
C ALA A 364 -6.52 -7.95 -19.42
N GLY A 365 -6.73 -8.77 -20.45
CA GLY A 365 -7.71 -9.87 -20.43
C GLY A 365 -9.16 -9.48 -20.78
N ASN A 366 -9.47 -8.20 -20.96
CA ASN A 366 -10.81 -7.76 -21.34
C ASN A 366 -11.08 -7.97 -22.85
N LYS A 367 -11.82 -9.02 -23.19
CA LYS A 367 -12.18 -9.37 -24.57
C LYS A 367 -13.26 -8.47 -25.20
N LEU A 368 -13.98 -7.70 -24.38
CA LEU A 368 -15.08 -6.83 -24.83
C LEU A 368 -14.63 -5.39 -25.11
N MET A 369 -13.39 -5.05 -24.74
CA MET A 369 -12.83 -3.71 -24.97
C MET A 369 -12.49 -3.51 -26.45
N ASP A 370 -12.79 -2.31 -26.96
CA ASP A 370 -12.38 -1.90 -28.30
C ASP A 370 -10.85 -1.95 -28.46
N GLN A 371 -10.38 -2.29 -29.66
CA GLN A 371 -8.96 -2.53 -29.92
C GLN A 371 -8.13 -1.23 -29.89
N ASP A 372 -8.67 -0.08 -30.28
CA ASP A 372 -7.94 1.20 -30.18
C ASP A 372 -7.78 1.61 -28.72
N ARG A 373 -8.84 1.45 -27.91
CA ARG A 373 -8.80 1.69 -26.47
C ARG A 373 -7.83 0.74 -25.75
N LYS A 374 -7.83 -0.55 -26.12
CA LYS A 374 -6.87 -1.52 -25.58
C LYS A 374 -5.43 -1.11 -25.92
N ALA A 375 -5.17 -0.75 -27.18
CA ALA A 375 -3.85 -0.31 -27.63
C ALA A 375 -3.39 0.98 -26.90
N PHE A 376 -4.32 1.90 -26.63
CA PHE A 376 -4.03 3.07 -25.81
C PHE A 376 -3.54 2.68 -24.40
N TYR A 377 -4.27 1.83 -23.69
CA TYR A 377 -3.90 1.46 -22.32
C TYR A 377 -2.61 0.66 -22.28
N GLU A 378 -2.44 -0.28 -23.21
CA GLU A 378 -1.21 -1.08 -23.36
C GLU A 378 0.00 -0.20 -23.69
N TYR A 379 -0.18 0.87 -24.48
CA TYR A 379 0.88 1.84 -24.73
C TYR A 379 1.30 2.58 -23.43
N HIS A 380 0.32 3.08 -22.68
CA HIS A 380 0.58 3.90 -21.48
C HIS A 380 1.00 3.09 -20.24
N ALA A 381 0.70 1.78 -20.17
CA ALA A 381 1.14 0.92 -19.08
C ALA A 381 2.68 0.86 -18.94
N ALA A 382 3.42 1.09 -20.02
CA ALA A 382 4.88 1.21 -19.98
C ALA A 382 5.39 2.56 -19.44
N LEU A 383 4.54 3.59 -19.41
CA LEU A 383 4.88 4.96 -18.98
C LEU A 383 4.55 5.19 -17.51
N MET A 384 3.36 4.74 -17.09
CA MET A 384 2.81 4.95 -15.75
C MET A 384 2.21 3.67 -15.20
N GLU A 385 2.69 3.26 -14.03
CA GLU A 385 2.03 2.25 -13.21
C GLU A 385 0.70 2.76 -12.64
N PRO A 386 -0.34 1.92 -12.56
CA PRO A 386 -1.62 2.32 -11.97
C PRO A 386 -1.49 2.74 -10.50
N TRP A 387 -2.14 3.85 -10.15
CA TRP A 387 -2.38 4.26 -8.76
C TRP A 387 -3.64 3.55 -8.26
N ASP A 388 -3.44 2.30 -7.83
CA ASP A 388 -4.51 1.36 -7.46
C ASP A 388 -4.99 1.54 -6.01
N GLY A 389 -6.18 1.00 -5.74
CA GLY A 389 -6.88 1.07 -4.46
C GLY A 389 -8.33 1.55 -4.61
N PRO A 390 -9.18 1.43 -3.58
CA PRO A 390 -10.55 1.97 -3.63
C PRO A 390 -10.51 3.45 -3.89
N ALA A 391 -11.20 3.93 -4.93
CA ALA A 391 -11.17 5.35 -5.24
C ALA A 391 -12.47 5.81 -5.91
N ALA A 392 -13.12 6.81 -5.32
CA ALA A 392 -14.01 7.72 -6.03
C ALA A 392 -13.33 9.08 -6.07
N VAL A 393 -12.82 9.44 -7.25
CA VAL A 393 -12.01 10.64 -7.45
C VAL A 393 -12.84 11.65 -8.24
N ALA A 394 -13.14 12.79 -7.61
CA ALA A 394 -13.64 13.96 -8.30
C ALA A 394 -12.46 14.90 -8.61
N PHE A 395 -12.39 15.40 -9.83
CA PHE A 395 -11.24 16.18 -10.30
C PHE A 395 -11.69 17.36 -11.17
N THR A 396 -10.95 18.46 -11.13
CA THR A 396 -11.27 19.70 -11.86
C THR A 396 -10.03 20.56 -12.09
N ASP A 397 -10.02 21.28 -13.21
CA ASP A 397 -9.08 22.37 -13.51
C ASP A 397 -9.79 23.75 -13.53
N GLY A 398 -11.06 23.78 -13.13
CA GLY A 398 -11.94 24.95 -13.18
C GLY A 398 -12.66 25.18 -14.52
N ARG A 399 -12.25 24.51 -15.61
CA ARG A 399 -12.94 24.54 -16.92
C ARG A 399 -13.75 23.27 -17.16
N GLN A 400 -13.25 22.15 -16.66
CA GLN A 400 -13.89 20.85 -16.70
C GLN A 400 -13.96 20.30 -15.27
N ILE A 401 -15.01 19.54 -14.99
CA ILE A 401 -15.11 18.73 -13.78
C ILE A 401 -15.51 17.32 -14.12
N GLY A 402 -14.84 16.36 -13.51
CA GLY A 402 -15.14 14.97 -13.72
C GLY A 402 -15.13 14.16 -12.44
N ALA A 403 -15.60 12.93 -12.59
CA ALA A 403 -15.43 11.89 -11.60
C ALA A 403 -15.09 10.57 -12.29
N THR A 404 -14.19 9.82 -11.68
CA THR A 404 -13.89 8.43 -12.06
C THR A 404 -13.91 7.56 -10.82
N LEU A 405 -14.21 6.28 -11.02
CA LEU A 405 -13.95 5.26 -10.03
C LEU A 405 -12.63 4.57 -10.32
N ASP A 406 -12.10 3.89 -9.32
CA ASP A 406 -11.09 2.87 -9.50
C ASP A 406 -11.57 1.75 -10.44
N ARG A 407 -10.63 0.89 -10.86
CA ARG A 407 -10.91 -0.20 -11.81
C ARG A 407 -11.92 -1.23 -11.32
N ASN A 408 -12.07 -1.38 -10.01
CA ASN A 408 -12.98 -2.32 -9.36
C ASN A 408 -14.31 -1.64 -8.97
N GLY A 409 -14.32 -0.31 -8.90
CA GLY A 409 -15.46 0.51 -8.51
C GLY A 409 -15.88 0.26 -7.06
N LEU A 410 -14.90 0.30 -6.16
CA LEU A 410 -15.05 -0.04 -4.75
C LEU A 410 -15.72 1.09 -3.94
N ARG A 411 -15.91 2.28 -4.53
CA ARG A 411 -16.51 3.43 -3.86
C ARG A 411 -17.75 3.94 -4.61
N PRO A 412 -18.79 4.41 -3.90
CA PRO A 412 -20.02 4.85 -4.53
C PRO A 412 -19.88 6.27 -5.11
N ALA A 413 -20.44 6.48 -6.30
CA ALA A 413 -20.67 7.79 -6.89
C ALA A 413 -21.98 7.79 -7.67
N ARG A 414 -22.91 8.68 -7.30
CA ARG A 414 -24.23 8.84 -7.92
C ARG A 414 -24.39 10.27 -8.42
N TYR A 415 -25.11 10.45 -9.52
CA TYR A 415 -25.37 11.78 -10.05
C TYR A 415 -26.80 11.97 -10.56
N ILE A 416 -27.24 13.22 -10.47
CA ILE A 416 -28.53 13.72 -10.94
C ILE A 416 -28.26 14.84 -11.96
N VAL A 417 -29.01 14.84 -13.05
CA VAL A 417 -29.05 15.93 -14.04
C VAL A 417 -30.44 16.53 -14.03
N THR A 418 -30.52 17.86 -13.93
CA THR A 418 -31.77 18.61 -13.89
C THR A 418 -32.06 19.33 -15.20
N ASP A 419 -33.28 19.82 -15.36
CA ASP A 419 -33.76 20.57 -16.53
C ASP A 419 -33.19 22.00 -16.63
N ASP A 420 -32.66 22.54 -15.52
CA ASP A 420 -31.92 23.81 -15.44
C ASP A 420 -30.39 23.65 -15.62
N ASP A 421 -29.97 22.59 -16.32
CA ASP A 421 -28.57 22.32 -16.69
C ASP A 421 -27.61 22.09 -15.50
N ARG A 422 -28.12 21.76 -14.30
CA ARG A 422 -27.28 21.41 -13.16
C ARG A 422 -26.97 19.91 -13.14
N VAL A 423 -25.74 19.59 -12.74
CA VAL A 423 -25.31 18.24 -12.40
C VAL A 423 -24.90 18.21 -10.94
N ILE A 424 -25.53 17.33 -10.18
CA ILE A 424 -25.25 17.10 -8.75
C ILE A 424 -24.69 15.69 -8.65
N MET A 425 -23.42 15.56 -8.25
CA MET A 425 -22.76 14.28 -8.03
C MET A 425 -22.36 14.16 -6.56
N ALA A 426 -22.62 13.04 -5.91
CA ALA A 426 -22.10 12.77 -4.59
C ALA A 426 -21.94 11.27 -4.33
N SER A 427 -21.26 10.93 -3.23
CA SER A 427 -21.19 9.56 -2.71
C SER A 427 -22.58 8.95 -2.45
N GLU A 428 -23.58 9.77 -2.13
CA GLU A 428 -24.97 9.35 -1.91
C GLU A 428 -25.96 10.15 -2.77
N ALA A 429 -27.13 9.57 -3.06
CA ALA A 429 -28.13 10.24 -3.92
C ALA A 429 -28.97 11.28 -3.17
N GLY A 430 -29.16 11.12 -1.85
CA GLY A 430 -30.07 11.95 -1.03
C GLY A 430 -29.49 13.26 -0.51
N VAL A 431 -28.38 13.75 -1.10
CA VAL A 431 -27.62 14.89 -0.57
C VAL A 431 -28.30 16.24 -0.75
N LEU A 432 -29.27 16.36 -1.66
CA LEU A 432 -30.07 17.57 -1.86
C LEU A 432 -31.51 17.20 -2.24
N PRO A 433 -32.51 17.95 -1.75
CA PRO A 433 -33.88 17.81 -2.21
C PRO A 433 -34.02 18.42 -3.61
N VAL A 434 -34.22 17.58 -4.62
CA VAL A 434 -34.53 18.00 -6.00
C VAL A 434 -35.93 17.50 -6.36
N PRO A 435 -36.86 18.38 -6.78
CA PRO A 435 -38.19 17.94 -7.22
C PRO A 435 -38.09 16.93 -8.37
N GLU A 436 -38.82 15.81 -8.28
CA GLU A 436 -38.74 14.72 -9.26
C GLU A 436 -39.03 15.19 -10.69
N GLU A 437 -39.96 16.14 -10.84
CA GLU A 437 -40.34 16.72 -12.14
C GLU A 437 -39.22 17.49 -12.84
N ARG A 438 -38.20 17.95 -12.10
CA ARG A 438 -37.03 18.64 -12.66
C ARG A 438 -35.91 17.69 -13.03
N ILE A 439 -36.01 16.42 -12.68
CA ILE A 439 -34.91 15.47 -12.85
C ILE A 439 -34.97 14.84 -14.25
N VAL A 440 -34.03 15.23 -15.08
CA VAL A 440 -33.85 14.66 -16.43
C VAL A 440 -33.22 13.28 -16.36
N LYS A 441 -32.28 13.07 -15.43
CA LYS A 441 -31.56 11.79 -15.29
C LYS A 441 -31.11 11.54 -13.85
N LYS A 442 -31.27 10.31 -13.37
CA LYS A 442 -30.61 9.77 -12.17
C LYS A 442 -29.77 8.57 -12.56
N TRP A 443 -28.49 8.54 -12.18
CA TRP A 443 -27.60 7.44 -12.55
C TRP A 443 -26.47 7.23 -11.54
N ARG A 444 -25.65 6.21 -11.77
CA ARG A 444 -24.43 5.92 -11.00
C ARG A 444 -23.21 5.81 -11.89
N LEU A 445 -22.05 6.13 -11.35
CA LEU A 445 -20.77 5.84 -12.01
C LEU A 445 -20.50 4.33 -11.97
N GLN A 446 -19.84 3.81 -13.00
CA GLN A 446 -19.54 2.39 -13.14
C GLN A 446 -18.02 2.20 -13.13
N PRO A 447 -17.49 1.04 -12.68
CA PRO A 447 -16.07 0.75 -12.72
C PRO A 447 -15.49 1.05 -14.10
N GLY A 448 -14.36 1.76 -14.11
CA GLY A 448 -13.67 2.12 -15.34
C GLY A 448 -14.34 3.20 -16.21
N ARG A 449 -15.53 3.72 -15.87
CA ARG A 449 -16.17 4.82 -16.63
C ARG A 449 -15.90 6.18 -15.99
N MET A 450 -15.73 7.20 -16.84
CA MET A 450 -15.53 8.59 -16.46
C MET A 450 -16.80 9.40 -16.73
N LEU A 451 -17.22 10.20 -15.75
CA LEU A 451 -18.15 11.30 -15.93
C LEU A 451 -17.32 12.56 -16.15
N LEU A 452 -17.50 13.28 -17.25
CA LEU A 452 -16.84 14.55 -17.50
C LEU A 452 -17.87 15.59 -17.94
N ILE A 453 -17.88 16.73 -17.26
CA ILE A 453 -18.67 17.90 -17.61
C ILE A 453 -17.71 18.98 -18.05
N ASP A 454 -17.89 19.45 -19.28
CA ASP A 454 -17.08 20.49 -19.89
C ASP A 454 -17.92 21.77 -19.96
N LEU A 455 -17.54 22.78 -19.16
CA LEU A 455 -18.28 24.04 -19.06
C LEU A 455 -18.07 24.92 -20.30
N GLU A 456 -16.98 24.73 -21.05
CA GLU A 456 -16.71 25.46 -22.29
C GLU A 456 -17.56 24.88 -23.44
N LYS A 457 -17.71 23.55 -23.50
CA LYS A 457 -18.63 22.87 -24.43
C LYS A 457 -20.09 22.95 -24.00
N GLY A 458 -20.36 23.31 -22.74
CA GLY A 458 -21.71 23.48 -22.24
C GLY A 458 -22.46 22.16 -21.99
N ARG A 459 -21.79 21.02 -21.78
CA ARG A 459 -22.42 19.69 -21.75
C ARG A 459 -21.63 18.62 -21.00
N ILE A 460 -22.31 17.51 -20.70
CA ILE A 460 -21.68 16.25 -20.31
C ILE A 460 -21.04 15.61 -21.55
N VAL A 461 -19.76 15.29 -21.49
CA VAL A 461 -19.04 14.52 -22.51
C VAL A 461 -19.12 13.03 -22.12
N SER A 462 -19.54 12.18 -23.06
CA SER A 462 -19.73 10.76 -22.76
C SER A 462 -18.38 10.03 -22.59
N ASP A 463 -18.36 8.98 -21.76
CA ASP A 463 -17.18 8.11 -21.58
C ASP A 463 -16.62 7.60 -22.91
N GLU A 464 -17.52 7.21 -23.82
CA GLU A 464 -17.17 6.68 -25.14
C GLU A 464 -16.52 7.76 -26.02
N GLU A 465 -17.06 8.98 -26.02
CA GLU A 465 -16.51 10.10 -26.77
C GLU A 465 -15.11 10.47 -26.26
N ILE A 466 -14.94 10.64 -24.94
CA ILE A 466 -13.66 10.99 -24.30
C ILE A 466 -12.59 9.98 -24.70
N LYS A 467 -12.90 8.70 -24.52
CA LYS A 467 -11.92 7.63 -24.68
C LYS A 467 -11.65 7.33 -26.14
N SER A 468 -12.65 7.45 -27.02
CA SER A 468 -12.42 7.31 -28.46
C SER A 468 -11.57 8.45 -28.98
N GLU A 469 -11.81 9.70 -28.58
CA GLU A 469 -11.00 10.85 -28.98
C GLU A 469 -9.54 10.65 -28.55
N ILE A 470 -9.30 10.27 -27.29
CA ILE A 470 -7.95 10.08 -26.75
C ILE A 470 -7.28 8.85 -27.37
N ALA A 471 -7.97 7.71 -27.46
CA ALA A 471 -7.40 6.47 -27.99
C ALA A 471 -7.14 6.51 -29.50
N THR A 472 -7.74 7.45 -30.24
CA THR A 472 -7.51 7.63 -31.68
C THR A 472 -6.65 8.85 -32.02
N ARG A 473 -6.27 9.67 -31.03
CA ARG A 473 -5.41 10.86 -31.22
C ARG A 473 -4.06 10.51 -31.85
N HIS A 474 -3.54 9.32 -31.56
CA HIS A 474 -2.33 8.77 -32.15
C HIS A 474 -2.55 7.33 -32.61
N PRO A 475 -1.77 6.83 -33.59
CA PRO A 475 -1.92 5.48 -34.11
C PRO A 475 -1.27 4.44 -33.16
N TYR A 476 -1.77 4.33 -31.93
CA TYR A 476 -1.19 3.48 -30.88
C TYR A 476 -1.01 2.02 -31.30
N LYS A 477 -1.98 1.45 -32.05
CA LYS A 477 -1.85 0.09 -32.61
C LYS A 477 -0.58 -0.08 -33.45
N ASN A 478 -0.31 0.87 -34.33
CA ASN A 478 0.88 0.85 -35.19
C ASN A 478 2.15 1.06 -34.37
N TRP A 479 2.09 1.95 -33.36
CA TRP A 479 3.21 2.17 -32.45
C TRP A 479 3.56 0.91 -31.69
N LEU A 480 2.57 0.21 -31.13
CA LEU A 480 2.74 -1.09 -30.46
C LEU A 480 3.32 -2.13 -31.41
N ALA A 481 2.72 -2.34 -32.57
CA ALA A 481 3.19 -3.32 -33.55
C ALA A 481 4.66 -3.10 -33.97
N ASN A 482 5.13 -1.84 -33.98
CA ASN A 482 6.50 -1.50 -34.36
C ASN A 482 7.50 -1.54 -33.20
N THR A 483 7.06 -1.46 -31.95
CA THR A 483 7.94 -1.26 -30.77
C THR A 483 7.88 -2.39 -29.76
N GLN A 484 6.78 -3.12 -29.69
CA GLN A 484 6.57 -4.15 -28.69
C GLN A 484 7.26 -5.45 -29.12
N LEU A 485 8.14 -5.93 -28.25
CA LEU A 485 8.73 -7.25 -28.33
C LEU A 485 8.12 -8.11 -27.22
N ILE A 486 7.35 -9.11 -27.60
CA ILE A 486 6.80 -10.10 -26.67
C ILE A 486 7.80 -11.25 -26.58
N LEU A 487 8.33 -11.51 -25.39
CA LEU A 487 9.41 -12.49 -25.18
C LEU A 487 9.03 -13.90 -25.65
N GLU A 488 7.79 -14.30 -25.44
CA GLU A 488 7.27 -15.61 -25.80
C GLU A 488 7.26 -15.83 -27.32
N ASP A 489 7.13 -14.75 -28.11
CA ASP A 489 7.06 -14.79 -29.58
C ASP A 489 8.45 -14.75 -30.24
N LEU A 490 9.52 -14.47 -29.47
CA LEU A 490 10.89 -14.52 -29.97
C LEU A 490 11.35 -15.96 -30.24
N LYS A 491 12.29 -16.11 -31.18
CA LYS A 491 12.83 -17.42 -31.59
C LYS A 491 13.38 -18.17 -30.37
N PRO A 492 13.10 -19.48 -30.23
CA PRO A 492 13.67 -20.29 -29.16
C PRO A 492 15.20 -20.26 -29.18
N VAL A 493 15.80 -20.16 -27.99
CA VAL A 493 17.25 -20.24 -27.78
C VAL A 493 17.51 -21.38 -26.80
N GLU A 494 18.48 -22.21 -27.11
CA GLU A 494 18.86 -23.33 -26.24
C GLU A 494 19.43 -22.82 -24.91
N PRO A 495 18.94 -23.33 -23.77
CA PRO A 495 19.46 -22.98 -22.46
C PRO A 495 20.97 -23.25 -22.32
N ARG A 496 21.70 -22.35 -21.67
CA ARG A 496 23.10 -22.61 -21.32
C ARG A 496 23.22 -23.71 -20.28
N ALA A 497 24.13 -24.66 -20.50
CA ALA A 497 24.44 -25.69 -19.53
C ALA A 497 24.96 -25.10 -18.22
N LEU A 498 24.52 -25.69 -17.08
CA LEU A 498 25.08 -25.39 -15.77
C LEU A 498 26.55 -25.85 -15.66
N ARG A 499 27.25 -25.32 -14.64
CA ARG A 499 28.57 -25.81 -14.20
C ARG A 499 28.51 -27.34 -14.02
N ARG A 500 29.36 -28.11 -14.69
CA ARG A 500 29.24 -29.59 -14.71
C ARG A 500 29.87 -30.28 -13.50
N ASP A 501 30.71 -29.57 -12.76
CA ASP A 501 31.44 -30.03 -11.59
C ASP A 501 30.64 -29.93 -10.28
N VAL A 502 29.40 -29.44 -10.33
CA VAL A 502 28.50 -29.35 -9.17
C VAL A 502 27.25 -30.18 -9.46
N SER A 503 26.90 -31.10 -8.56
CA SER A 503 25.72 -31.95 -8.71
C SER A 503 24.42 -31.17 -8.46
N LEU A 504 23.27 -31.74 -8.82
CA LEU A 504 21.97 -31.13 -8.49
C LEU A 504 21.75 -31.06 -6.97
N LEU A 505 22.12 -32.12 -6.26
CA LEU A 505 21.96 -32.23 -4.81
C LEU A 505 22.79 -31.16 -4.07
N ASP A 506 24.05 -30.97 -4.45
CA ASP A 506 24.93 -29.99 -3.80
C ASP A 506 24.38 -28.56 -3.97
N ARG A 507 23.81 -28.24 -5.15
CA ARG A 507 23.13 -26.95 -5.38
C ARG A 507 21.92 -26.80 -4.48
N GLN A 508 21.06 -27.82 -4.46
CA GLN A 508 19.85 -27.81 -3.63
C GLN A 508 20.21 -27.58 -2.16
N GLN A 509 21.24 -28.26 -1.64
CA GLN A 509 21.70 -28.10 -0.26
C GLN A 509 22.29 -26.71 0.00
N ALA A 510 23.15 -26.20 -0.89
CA ALA A 510 23.73 -24.87 -0.74
C ALA A 510 22.68 -23.73 -0.75
N PHE A 511 21.55 -23.92 -1.46
CA PHE A 511 20.40 -23.01 -1.44
C PHE A 511 19.35 -23.36 -0.36
N GLY A 512 19.62 -24.35 0.49
CA GLY A 512 18.79 -24.73 1.62
C GLY A 512 17.47 -25.43 1.27
N TYR A 513 17.41 -26.16 0.15
CA TYR A 513 16.23 -26.97 -0.20
C TYR A 513 16.09 -28.13 0.78
N THR A 514 14.85 -28.41 1.18
CA THR A 514 14.53 -29.52 2.08
C THR A 514 13.64 -30.57 1.41
N GLN A 515 13.48 -31.71 2.09
CA GLN A 515 12.49 -32.71 1.69
C GLN A 515 11.06 -32.20 1.87
N GLU A 516 10.80 -31.29 2.82
CA GLU A 516 9.49 -30.65 2.96
C GLU A 516 9.18 -29.76 1.75
N ASP A 517 10.15 -28.97 1.28
CA ASP A 517 9.98 -28.09 0.12
C ASP A 517 9.54 -28.91 -1.11
N THR A 518 10.26 -30.00 -1.39
CA THR A 518 10.00 -30.83 -2.58
C THR A 518 8.70 -31.63 -2.48
N LYS A 519 8.43 -32.25 -1.33
CA LYS A 519 7.27 -33.15 -1.15
C LYS A 519 5.97 -32.41 -0.84
N LEU A 520 6.01 -31.42 0.05
CA LEU A 520 4.81 -30.73 0.53
C LEU A 520 4.43 -29.54 -0.33
N LEU A 521 5.42 -28.79 -0.85
CA LEU A 521 5.16 -27.54 -1.56
C LEU A 521 5.24 -27.72 -3.08
N MET A 522 6.40 -28.13 -3.59
CA MET A 522 6.67 -28.13 -5.03
C MET A 522 5.88 -29.20 -5.79
N SER A 523 5.70 -30.39 -5.20
CA SER A 523 4.95 -31.48 -5.83
C SER A 523 3.48 -31.11 -6.13
N PRO A 524 2.68 -30.56 -5.19
CA PRO A 524 1.35 -30.04 -5.51
C PRO A 524 1.31 -28.98 -6.62
N MET A 525 2.28 -28.06 -6.64
CA MET A 525 2.37 -27.02 -7.66
C MET A 525 2.62 -27.59 -9.06
N ALA A 526 3.52 -28.58 -9.17
CA ALA A 526 3.83 -29.26 -10.42
C ALA A 526 2.69 -30.17 -10.90
N THR A 527 1.93 -30.77 -9.98
CA THR A 527 0.89 -31.74 -10.32
C THR A 527 -0.47 -31.11 -10.60
N THR A 528 -0.91 -30.18 -9.76
CA THR A 528 -2.25 -29.59 -9.84
C THR A 528 -2.26 -28.17 -10.41
N GLY A 529 -1.09 -27.52 -10.48
CA GLY A 529 -1.00 -26.10 -10.83
C GLY A 529 -1.60 -25.18 -9.77
N GLN A 530 -1.62 -25.63 -8.51
CA GLN A 530 -2.11 -24.92 -7.33
C GLN A 530 -1.09 -25.07 -6.19
N GLU A 531 -1.03 -24.07 -5.32
CA GLU A 531 -0.18 -24.13 -4.13
C GLU A 531 -0.67 -25.18 -3.13
N ALA A 532 0.22 -25.58 -2.22
CA ALA A 532 -0.11 -26.49 -1.14
C ALA A 532 -1.06 -25.81 -0.12
N VAL A 533 -2.06 -26.55 0.36
CA VAL A 533 -2.97 -26.10 1.42
C VAL A 533 -2.62 -26.83 2.71
N GLY A 534 -2.42 -26.08 3.80
CA GLY A 534 -2.14 -26.59 5.14
C GLY A 534 -3.25 -26.30 6.16
N SER A 535 -3.01 -26.64 7.41
CA SER A 535 -3.91 -26.36 8.54
C SER A 535 -3.13 -26.22 9.85
N MET A 536 -3.79 -25.72 10.91
CA MET A 536 -3.18 -25.26 12.17
C MET A 536 -2.39 -23.96 12.00
N GLY A 537 -1.96 -23.36 13.11
CA GLY A 537 -1.19 -22.12 13.15
C GLY A 537 0.33 -22.36 13.07
N THR A 538 1.10 -21.29 12.94
CA THR A 538 2.57 -21.33 12.99
C THR A 538 3.05 -21.31 14.44
N ASP A 539 3.75 -22.36 14.86
CA ASP A 539 4.27 -22.50 16.23
C ASP A 539 5.81 -22.65 16.27
N THR A 540 6.48 -22.32 15.16
CA THR A 540 7.94 -22.19 15.07
C THR A 540 8.40 -20.81 15.53
N PRO A 541 9.67 -20.65 15.97
CA PRO A 541 10.21 -19.34 16.31
C PRO A 541 10.27 -18.41 15.10
N ILE A 542 10.21 -17.09 15.35
CA ILE A 542 10.55 -16.11 14.31
C ILE A 542 12.00 -16.33 13.84
N SER A 543 12.31 -15.98 12.60
CA SER A 543 13.61 -16.33 11.97
C SER A 543 14.83 -15.90 12.79
N ALA A 544 14.81 -14.70 13.38
CA ALA A 544 15.90 -14.19 14.23
C ALA A 544 16.10 -14.95 15.56
N MET A 545 15.14 -15.80 15.95
CA MET A 545 15.16 -16.60 17.19
C MET A 545 15.34 -18.10 16.92
N SER A 546 15.44 -18.51 15.65
CA SER A 546 15.69 -19.90 15.28
C SER A 546 17.16 -20.27 15.50
N ASP A 547 17.42 -21.52 15.83
CA ASP A 547 18.77 -22.12 15.87
C ASP A 547 19.19 -22.69 14.50
N ARG A 548 18.29 -22.66 13.52
CA ARG A 548 18.52 -23.08 12.14
C ARG A 548 18.88 -21.90 11.26
N SER A 549 19.68 -22.17 10.24
CA SER A 549 20.00 -21.17 9.23
C SER A 549 18.75 -20.84 8.42
N LYS A 550 18.34 -19.56 8.38
CA LYS A 550 17.11 -19.11 7.73
C LYS A 550 17.42 -18.41 6.42
N LEU A 551 16.54 -18.59 5.44
CA LEU A 551 16.58 -17.78 4.23
C LEU A 551 16.07 -16.38 4.53
N LEU A 552 16.67 -15.39 3.86
CA LEU A 552 16.38 -13.97 4.08
C LEU A 552 14.90 -13.64 3.86
N TYR A 553 14.21 -14.37 2.97
CA TYR A 553 12.77 -14.18 2.73
C TYR A 553 11.93 -14.29 4.00
N THR A 554 12.27 -15.20 4.91
CA THR A 554 11.41 -15.53 6.06
C THR A 554 11.31 -14.41 7.11
N TYR A 555 12.24 -13.45 7.07
CA TYR A 555 12.24 -12.24 7.90
C TYR A 555 11.22 -11.20 7.44
N PHE A 556 10.72 -11.32 6.20
CA PHE A 556 9.71 -10.42 5.64
C PHE A 556 8.32 -11.05 5.80
N LYS A 557 7.37 -10.32 6.36
CA LYS A 557 5.97 -10.75 6.48
C LYS A 557 5.13 -9.94 5.50
N GLN A 558 4.25 -10.62 4.76
CA GLN A 558 3.37 -9.97 3.79
C GLN A 558 2.40 -9.04 4.50
N ASN A 559 2.30 -7.79 4.04
CA ASN A 559 1.27 -6.87 4.54
C ASN A 559 -0.07 -7.20 3.88
N PHE A 560 -1.16 -6.85 4.55
CA PHE A 560 -2.51 -7.11 4.05
C PHE A 560 -3.43 -5.95 4.41
N ALA A 561 -4.53 -5.81 3.67
CA ALA A 561 -5.51 -4.79 3.92
C ALA A 561 -6.46 -5.21 5.05
N GLN A 562 -6.74 -4.30 5.97
CA GLN A 562 -7.77 -4.48 6.99
C GLN A 562 -8.48 -3.15 7.28
N VAL A 563 -9.80 -3.14 7.08
CA VAL A 563 -10.71 -2.01 7.31
C VAL A 563 -10.52 -0.80 6.38
N THR A 564 -9.30 -0.25 6.27
CA THR A 564 -9.05 1.01 5.54
C THR A 564 -9.29 0.86 4.04
N ASN A 565 -8.88 -0.27 3.48
CA ASN A 565 -9.22 -0.74 2.15
C ASN A 565 -9.55 -2.26 2.17
N PRO A 566 -10.22 -2.80 1.14
CA PRO A 566 -10.53 -4.22 1.04
C PRO A 566 -9.47 -4.99 0.22
N PRO A 567 -9.25 -6.28 0.53
CA PRO A 567 -8.61 -7.20 -0.42
C PRO A 567 -9.50 -7.47 -1.64
N ILE A 568 -8.90 -8.01 -2.71
CA ILE A 568 -9.60 -8.42 -3.95
C ILE A 568 -9.79 -9.94 -3.96
N ASP A 569 -10.80 -10.47 -4.67
CA ASP A 569 -10.92 -11.92 -4.89
C ASP A 569 -10.09 -12.37 -6.11
N PRO A 570 -8.90 -13.00 -5.93
CA PRO A 570 -8.00 -13.35 -7.03
C PRO A 570 -8.52 -14.49 -7.92
N ILE A 571 -9.66 -15.10 -7.57
CA ILE A 571 -10.28 -16.20 -8.31
C ILE A 571 -11.50 -15.70 -9.08
N ARG A 572 -12.39 -14.96 -8.42
CA ARG A 572 -13.67 -14.51 -9.02
C ARG A 572 -13.51 -13.19 -9.77
N GLU A 573 -12.55 -12.37 -9.36
CA GLU A 573 -12.28 -11.05 -9.93
C GLU A 573 -10.94 -11.03 -10.70
N GLU A 574 -10.43 -12.20 -11.12
CA GLU A 574 -9.16 -12.36 -11.85
C GLU A 574 -9.06 -11.44 -13.08
N LEU A 575 -10.19 -11.12 -13.72
CA LEU A 575 -10.28 -10.24 -14.89
C LEU A 575 -9.77 -8.81 -14.66
N VAL A 576 -9.74 -8.33 -13.42
CA VAL A 576 -9.21 -7.01 -13.09
C VAL A 576 -7.72 -7.04 -12.76
N MET A 577 -7.13 -8.23 -12.63
CA MET A 577 -5.75 -8.43 -12.22
C MET A 577 -4.81 -8.69 -13.41
N SER A 578 -3.51 -8.40 -13.26
CA SER A 578 -2.53 -8.64 -14.31
C SER A 578 -1.12 -8.93 -13.77
N LEU A 579 -0.47 -9.94 -14.36
CA LEU A 579 0.93 -10.28 -14.14
C LEU A 579 1.86 -9.73 -15.24
N VAL A 580 1.34 -8.96 -16.19
CA VAL A 580 2.15 -8.38 -17.27
C VAL A 580 3.26 -7.51 -16.68
N SER A 581 4.49 -7.74 -17.15
CA SER A 581 5.68 -6.99 -16.72
C SER A 581 6.44 -6.47 -17.93
N PHE A 582 7.04 -5.29 -17.78
CA PHE A 582 7.90 -4.67 -18.78
C PHE A 582 9.34 -4.72 -18.30
N ILE A 583 10.22 -5.27 -19.13
CA ILE A 583 11.65 -5.40 -18.84
C ILE A 583 12.40 -4.34 -19.64
N GLY A 584 13.15 -3.49 -18.95
CA GLY A 584 14.05 -2.53 -19.58
C GLY A 584 13.76 -1.07 -19.25
N PRO A 585 14.25 -0.13 -20.07
CA PRO A 585 14.19 1.29 -19.74
C PRO A 585 12.76 1.81 -19.81
N ARG A 586 12.39 2.61 -18.81
CA ARG A 586 11.13 3.34 -18.77
C ARG A 586 11.24 4.60 -19.65
N PRO A 587 10.30 4.86 -20.56
CA PRO A 587 10.39 6.00 -21.47
C PRO A 587 10.15 7.33 -20.75
N ASN A 588 10.50 8.44 -21.39
CA ASN A 588 10.21 9.77 -20.87
C ASN A 588 8.69 10.00 -20.87
N ILE A 589 8.11 10.37 -19.73
CA ILE A 589 6.66 10.49 -19.58
C ILE A 589 6.05 11.63 -20.41
N PHE A 590 6.81 12.65 -20.82
CA PHE A 590 6.29 13.75 -21.65
C PHE A 590 6.64 13.63 -23.15
N ASP A 591 7.40 12.61 -23.56
CA ASP A 591 7.70 12.36 -24.97
C ASP A 591 6.58 11.55 -25.65
N LEU A 592 5.43 12.19 -25.87
CA LEU A 592 4.19 11.53 -26.34
C LEU A 592 4.38 10.77 -27.66
N VAL A 593 5.19 11.31 -28.57
CA VAL A 593 5.39 10.78 -29.94
C VAL A 593 6.73 10.07 -30.08
N GLY A 594 7.82 10.56 -29.49
CA GLY A 594 9.14 9.95 -29.65
C GLY A 594 9.26 8.58 -28.98
N ASN A 595 8.46 8.32 -27.94
CA ASN A 595 8.32 6.99 -27.33
C ASN A 595 7.82 5.93 -28.32
N SER A 596 7.07 6.31 -29.36
CA SER A 596 6.62 5.40 -30.43
C SER A 596 7.75 4.78 -31.27
N ARG A 597 8.99 5.21 -31.07
CA ARG A 597 10.18 4.74 -31.79
C ARG A 597 11.14 3.94 -30.90
N ARG A 598 10.81 3.75 -29.62
CA ARG A 598 11.63 3.00 -28.66
C ARG A 598 11.02 1.63 -28.47
N LYS A 599 11.81 0.59 -28.75
CA LYS A 599 11.37 -0.79 -28.50
C LYS A 599 11.26 -1.05 -27.01
N ARG A 600 10.33 -1.93 -26.64
CA ARG A 600 10.04 -2.34 -25.26
C ARG A 600 9.92 -3.86 -25.19
N LEU A 601 10.49 -4.47 -24.16
CA LEU A 601 10.39 -5.90 -23.94
C LEU A 601 9.28 -6.17 -22.92
N GLU A 602 8.31 -6.97 -23.32
CA GLU A 602 7.17 -7.36 -22.52
C GLU A 602 7.19 -8.86 -22.26
N VAL A 603 6.78 -9.22 -21.04
CA VAL A 603 6.50 -10.60 -20.65
C VAL A 603 5.06 -10.69 -20.15
N ARG A 604 4.36 -11.76 -20.54
CA ARG A 604 2.95 -11.94 -20.13
C ARG A 604 2.82 -12.24 -18.63
N GLN A 605 3.90 -12.74 -18.03
CA GLN A 605 4.02 -13.05 -16.61
C GLN A 605 5.51 -13.05 -16.21
N PRO A 606 5.85 -12.79 -14.93
CA PRO A 606 7.22 -12.49 -14.53
C PRO A 606 8.12 -13.72 -14.37
N ILE A 607 7.60 -14.96 -14.39
CA ILE A 607 8.38 -16.18 -14.14
C ILE A 607 8.92 -16.77 -15.44
N LEU A 608 10.20 -16.59 -15.70
CA LEU A 608 10.83 -16.97 -16.96
C LEU A 608 11.27 -18.43 -16.93
N THR A 609 11.03 -19.17 -18.02
CA THR A 609 11.71 -20.46 -18.23
C THR A 609 13.20 -20.24 -18.51
N ASN A 610 14.01 -21.31 -18.40
CA ASN A 610 15.43 -21.23 -18.73
C ASN A 610 15.66 -20.82 -20.20
N GLY A 611 14.77 -21.24 -21.11
CA GLY A 611 14.82 -20.84 -22.52
C GLY A 611 14.46 -19.36 -22.70
N ASP A 612 13.44 -18.88 -22.00
CA ASP A 612 13.03 -17.46 -22.07
C ASP A 612 14.12 -16.52 -21.56
N LEU A 613 14.83 -16.90 -20.49
CA LEU A 613 15.96 -16.12 -20.02
C LEU A 613 17.09 -16.03 -21.05
N GLU A 614 17.38 -17.10 -21.78
CA GLU A 614 18.42 -17.06 -22.83
C GLU A 614 17.98 -16.21 -24.03
N LYS A 615 16.68 -16.13 -24.34
CA LYS A 615 16.16 -15.14 -25.30
C LYS A 615 16.48 -13.71 -24.86
N ILE A 616 16.26 -13.39 -23.58
CA ILE A 616 16.66 -12.07 -23.01
C ILE A 616 18.17 -11.88 -23.11
N ARG A 617 18.97 -12.87 -22.70
CA ARG A 617 20.43 -12.76 -22.68
C ARG A 617 21.04 -12.51 -24.06
N SER A 618 20.41 -13.06 -25.11
CA SER A 618 20.85 -12.95 -26.50
C SER A 618 20.13 -11.86 -27.30
N ILE A 619 19.24 -11.09 -26.67
CA ILE A 619 18.37 -10.12 -27.36
C ILE A 619 19.17 -9.08 -28.15
N GLY A 620 20.32 -8.63 -27.64
CA GLY A 620 21.18 -7.65 -28.33
C GLY A 620 21.87 -8.17 -29.58
N HIS A 621 21.83 -9.48 -29.84
CA HIS A 621 22.27 -10.05 -31.11
C HIS A 621 21.17 -10.05 -32.17
N THR A 622 19.91 -9.91 -31.76
CA THR A 622 18.73 -10.04 -32.61
C THR A 622 18.02 -8.71 -32.82
N GLU A 623 18.07 -7.83 -31.82
CA GLU A 623 17.29 -6.60 -31.75
C GLU A 623 18.19 -5.40 -31.46
N ASP A 624 18.12 -4.38 -32.32
CA ASP A 624 18.80 -3.12 -32.08
C ASP A 624 18.25 -2.44 -30.81
N ARG A 625 19.16 -1.90 -29.97
CA ARG A 625 18.89 -1.12 -28.75
C ARG A 625 18.47 -1.90 -27.50
N PHE A 626 18.58 -3.23 -27.46
CA PHE A 626 18.55 -3.96 -26.19
C PHE A 626 19.89 -4.60 -25.90
N ASP A 627 20.57 -4.12 -24.87
CA ASP A 627 21.85 -4.66 -24.44
C ASP A 627 21.74 -5.22 -23.03
N THR A 628 22.03 -6.52 -22.93
CA THR A 628 21.90 -7.25 -21.68
C THR A 628 23.26 -7.52 -21.06
N LYS A 629 23.40 -7.23 -19.76
CA LYS A 629 24.59 -7.60 -18.98
C LYS A 629 24.23 -8.60 -17.90
N THR A 630 24.87 -9.76 -17.94
CA THR A 630 24.82 -10.70 -16.81
C THR A 630 25.89 -10.33 -15.80
N ILE A 631 25.46 -10.08 -14.56
CA ILE A 631 26.30 -9.77 -13.43
C ILE A 631 26.22 -10.94 -12.44
N ASP A 632 27.36 -11.61 -12.28
CA ASP A 632 27.54 -12.66 -11.29
C ASP A 632 27.37 -12.11 -9.86
N ILE A 633 26.45 -12.71 -9.09
CA ILE A 633 26.16 -12.40 -7.68
C ILE A 633 26.79 -13.41 -6.71
N THR A 634 27.87 -14.07 -7.13
CA THR A 634 28.69 -14.94 -6.26
C THR A 634 30.04 -14.30 -5.93
N TYR A 635 30.65 -14.73 -4.83
CA TYR A 635 31.97 -14.28 -4.38
C TYR A 635 32.82 -15.45 -3.87
N ALA A 636 34.13 -15.25 -3.75
CA ALA A 636 35.06 -16.35 -3.45
C ALA A 636 34.86 -16.90 -2.04
N SER A 637 34.80 -18.23 -1.90
CA SER A 637 34.50 -18.88 -0.61
C SER A 637 35.59 -18.67 0.45
N ASN A 638 36.83 -18.38 0.05
CA ASN A 638 37.92 -18.03 0.95
C ASN A 638 37.74 -16.66 1.64
N GLU A 639 36.89 -15.78 1.13
CA GLU A 639 36.55 -14.51 1.79
C GLU A 639 35.56 -14.70 2.96
N GLY A 640 34.87 -15.85 3.01
CA GLY A 640 33.94 -16.22 4.09
C GLY A 640 32.81 -15.20 4.31
N ALA A 641 32.31 -15.08 5.55
CA ALA A 641 31.24 -14.14 5.87
C ALA A 641 31.68 -12.67 5.73
N ALA A 642 32.93 -12.37 6.08
CA ALA A 642 33.50 -11.02 6.00
C ALA A 642 33.55 -10.46 4.57
N GLY A 643 33.60 -11.33 3.55
CA GLY A 643 33.59 -10.95 2.13
C GLY A 643 32.28 -10.38 1.62
N MET A 644 31.14 -10.65 2.28
CA MET A 644 29.82 -10.35 1.72
C MET A 644 29.59 -8.85 1.49
N GLN A 645 29.99 -7.99 2.43
CA GLN A 645 29.84 -6.54 2.28
C GLN A 645 30.60 -6.03 1.03
N GLY A 646 31.87 -6.40 0.89
CA GLY A 646 32.67 -6.02 -0.27
C GLY A 646 32.13 -6.60 -1.58
N ALA A 647 31.54 -7.80 -1.54
CA ALA A 647 30.90 -8.40 -2.71
C ALA A 647 29.65 -7.63 -3.17
N ILE A 648 28.83 -7.17 -2.22
CA ILE A 648 27.65 -6.34 -2.51
C ILE A 648 28.06 -4.97 -3.04
N ASP A 649 29.09 -4.34 -2.47
CA ASP A 649 29.57 -3.03 -2.94
C ASP A 649 30.08 -3.14 -4.39
N ARG A 650 30.90 -4.16 -4.69
CA ARG A 650 31.35 -4.46 -6.06
C ARG A 650 30.19 -4.76 -7.02
N LEU A 651 29.15 -5.44 -6.53
CA LEU A 651 27.95 -5.73 -7.31
C LEU A 651 27.23 -4.43 -7.71
N CYS A 652 27.01 -3.52 -6.77
CA CYS A 652 26.41 -2.20 -7.01
C CYS A 652 27.25 -1.37 -7.99
N GLU A 653 28.58 -1.33 -7.83
CA GLU A 653 29.50 -0.64 -8.74
C GLU A 653 29.45 -1.22 -10.17
N ARG A 654 29.43 -2.56 -10.31
CA ARG A 654 29.32 -3.23 -11.61
C ARG A 654 27.98 -2.96 -12.28
N ALA A 655 26.89 -2.90 -11.51
CA ALA A 655 25.58 -2.54 -12.02
C ALA A 655 25.56 -1.09 -12.51
N GLU A 656 26.08 -0.14 -11.72
CA GLU A 656 26.22 1.27 -12.11
C GLU A 656 27.06 1.42 -13.39
N ALA A 657 28.22 0.75 -13.46
CA ALA A 657 29.08 0.76 -14.63
C ALA A 657 28.43 0.13 -15.87
N ALA A 658 27.60 -0.91 -15.69
CA ALA A 658 26.85 -1.52 -16.79
C ALA A 658 25.82 -0.54 -17.35
N VAL A 659 25.03 0.13 -16.51
CA VAL A 659 24.07 1.14 -16.99
C VAL A 659 24.79 2.30 -17.68
N ALA A 660 25.88 2.80 -17.09
CA ALA A 660 26.70 3.85 -17.70
C ALA A 660 27.32 3.41 -19.05
N GLY A 661 27.60 2.11 -19.21
CA GLY A 661 28.07 1.50 -20.45
C GLY A 661 26.99 1.28 -21.52
N GLY A 662 25.74 1.68 -21.27
CA GLY A 662 24.63 1.59 -22.23
C GLY A 662 23.81 0.30 -22.12
N TYR A 663 24.10 -0.60 -21.18
CA TYR A 663 23.28 -1.78 -20.95
C TYR A 663 21.96 -1.40 -20.30
N ASN A 664 20.86 -1.87 -20.86
CA ASN A 664 19.50 -1.52 -20.42
C ASN A 664 18.71 -2.71 -19.88
N ILE A 665 19.32 -3.89 -19.80
CA ILE A 665 18.85 -5.03 -19.01
C ILE A 665 20.02 -5.59 -18.19
N ILE A 666 19.84 -5.73 -16.88
CA ILE A 666 20.79 -6.41 -16.00
C ILE A 666 20.18 -7.74 -15.54
N ILE A 667 20.91 -8.83 -15.78
CA ILE A 667 20.60 -10.14 -15.22
C ILE A 667 21.51 -10.37 -14.01
N LEU A 668 20.93 -10.41 -12.81
CA LEU A 668 21.63 -10.83 -11.60
C LEU A 668 21.60 -12.36 -11.54
N SER A 669 22.77 -13.02 -11.52
CA SER A 669 22.85 -14.49 -11.71
C SER A 669 23.74 -15.17 -10.68
N ASP A 670 23.22 -16.18 -9.99
CA ASP A 670 23.97 -17.02 -9.05
C ASP A 670 24.45 -18.36 -9.64
N ARG A 671 24.33 -18.55 -10.97
CA ARG A 671 24.73 -19.81 -11.65
C ARG A 671 26.18 -20.25 -11.41
N GLN A 672 27.05 -19.35 -10.99
CA GLN A 672 28.46 -19.62 -10.72
C GLN A 672 28.71 -20.26 -9.35
N LEU A 673 27.66 -20.50 -8.55
CA LEU A 673 27.74 -21.22 -7.27
C LEU A 673 28.56 -22.52 -7.44
N GLY A 674 29.47 -22.77 -6.50
CA GLY A 674 30.27 -23.98 -6.42
C GLY A 674 31.10 -24.02 -5.14
N PRO A 675 31.96 -25.03 -4.94
CA PRO A 675 32.78 -25.17 -3.74
C PRO A 675 33.68 -23.95 -3.46
N ASP A 676 34.08 -23.25 -4.52
CA ASP A 676 34.94 -22.07 -4.50
C ASP A 676 34.18 -20.74 -4.51
N ARG A 677 32.84 -20.76 -4.64
CA ARG A 677 32.02 -19.55 -4.81
C ARG A 677 30.71 -19.61 -4.01
N ILE A 678 30.50 -18.62 -3.14
CA ILE A 678 29.31 -18.45 -2.31
C ILE A 678 28.34 -17.50 -3.03
N ALA A 679 27.06 -17.85 -3.10
CA ALA A 679 26.03 -16.96 -3.64
C ALA A 679 25.62 -15.91 -2.60
N ILE A 680 25.58 -14.63 -2.99
CA ILE A 680 24.89 -13.60 -2.21
C ILE A 680 23.39 -13.95 -2.22
N PRO A 681 22.66 -13.87 -1.09
CA PRO A 681 21.22 -14.11 -1.07
C PRO A 681 20.53 -13.27 -2.15
N ALA A 682 19.73 -13.92 -3.01
CA ALA A 682 19.24 -13.29 -4.23
C ALA A 682 18.37 -12.05 -3.93
N LEU A 683 17.60 -12.10 -2.84
CA LEU A 683 16.83 -10.97 -2.34
C LEU A 683 17.71 -9.77 -1.96
N LEU A 684 18.82 -10.01 -1.25
CA LEU A 684 19.76 -8.96 -0.84
C LEU A 684 20.47 -8.35 -2.05
N ALA A 685 20.93 -9.18 -2.99
CA ALA A 685 21.56 -8.73 -4.22
C ALA A 685 20.60 -7.85 -5.05
N THR A 686 19.34 -8.29 -5.20
CA THR A 686 18.29 -7.57 -5.93
C THR A 686 18.00 -6.22 -5.29
N ALA A 687 17.73 -6.20 -3.98
CA ALA A 687 17.37 -4.99 -3.26
C ALA A 687 18.54 -3.98 -3.20
N ALA A 688 19.77 -4.47 -2.97
CA ALA A 688 20.97 -3.62 -2.95
C ALA A 688 21.17 -2.90 -4.30
N VAL A 689 21.10 -3.64 -5.43
CA VAL A 689 21.22 -3.06 -6.76
C VAL A 689 20.06 -2.12 -7.06
N HIS A 690 18.82 -2.52 -6.76
CA HIS A 690 17.63 -1.71 -6.96
C HIS A 690 17.74 -0.34 -6.29
N HIS A 691 18.01 -0.32 -4.98
CA HIS A 691 18.12 0.91 -4.21
C HIS A 691 19.36 1.73 -4.56
N HIS A 692 20.47 1.09 -4.90
CA HIS A 692 21.67 1.79 -5.39
C HIS A 692 21.39 2.54 -6.68
N LEU A 693 20.75 1.89 -7.65
CA LEU A 693 20.40 2.51 -8.93
C LEU A 693 19.35 3.63 -8.76
N ILE A 694 18.42 3.53 -7.80
CA ILE A 694 17.50 4.62 -7.45
C ILE A 694 18.28 5.84 -6.95
N ARG A 695 19.18 5.65 -5.97
CA ARG A 695 20.00 6.74 -5.40
C ARG A 695 20.90 7.41 -6.44
N LYS A 696 21.31 6.67 -7.47
CA LYS A 696 22.11 7.19 -8.60
C LYS A 696 21.27 7.80 -9.73
N GLY A 697 19.94 7.74 -9.67
CA GLY A 697 19.06 8.20 -10.75
C GLY A 697 19.13 7.34 -12.01
N LEU A 698 19.53 6.08 -11.89
CA LEU A 698 19.76 5.15 -13.01
C LEU A 698 18.69 4.05 -13.13
N ARG A 699 17.81 3.89 -12.12
CA ARG A 699 16.86 2.76 -12.07
C ARG A 699 15.84 2.76 -13.20
N THR A 700 15.42 3.91 -13.71
CA THR A 700 14.50 4.00 -14.87
C THR A 700 15.17 3.64 -16.19
N SER A 701 16.50 3.63 -16.26
CA SER A 701 17.25 3.36 -17.49
C SER A 701 17.52 1.87 -17.74
N VAL A 702 17.17 0.99 -16.80
CA VAL A 702 17.55 -0.43 -16.85
C VAL A 702 16.46 -1.32 -16.26
N GLY A 703 16.25 -2.48 -16.87
CA GLY A 703 15.42 -3.55 -16.30
C GLY A 703 16.22 -4.52 -15.46
N LEU A 704 15.63 -5.05 -14.39
CA LEU A 704 16.28 -6.01 -13.48
C LEU A 704 15.63 -7.39 -13.59
N VAL A 705 16.41 -8.37 -14.05
CA VAL A 705 16.02 -9.78 -14.15
C VAL A 705 16.86 -10.59 -13.18
N VAL A 706 16.23 -11.50 -12.43
CA VAL A 706 16.92 -12.33 -11.42
C VAL A 706 16.96 -13.78 -11.90
N GLU A 707 18.15 -14.32 -12.10
CA GLU A 707 18.41 -15.74 -12.34
C GLU A 707 18.96 -16.37 -11.07
N SER A 708 18.14 -17.17 -10.37
CA SER A 708 18.54 -17.68 -9.07
C SER A 708 18.09 -19.11 -8.80
N GLY A 709 18.94 -19.84 -8.06
CA GLY A 709 18.62 -21.16 -7.55
C GLY A 709 17.81 -21.13 -6.25
N GLU A 710 17.75 -19.99 -5.57
CA GLU A 710 17.14 -19.84 -4.24
C GLU A 710 15.59 -19.85 -4.23
N PRO A 711 14.87 -19.15 -5.14
CA PRO A 711 13.41 -19.00 -5.10
C PRO A 711 12.66 -20.28 -5.48
N ARG A 712 11.68 -20.66 -4.66
CA ARG A 712 10.88 -21.89 -4.81
C ARG A 712 9.50 -21.83 -4.17
N GLU A 713 9.29 -20.91 -3.23
CA GLU A 713 7.99 -20.63 -2.63
C GLU A 713 7.39 -19.36 -3.22
N VAL A 714 6.06 -19.27 -3.28
CA VAL A 714 5.32 -18.08 -3.73
C VAL A 714 5.84 -16.81 -3.07
N HIS A 715 6.11 -16.88 -1.76
CA HIS A 715 6.61 -15.75 -1.00
C HIS A 715 7.99 -15.25 -1.48
N HIS A 716 8.90 -16.15 -1.89
CA HIS A 716 10.22 -15.77 -2.39
C HIS A 716 10.11 -14.91 -3.66
N PHE A 717 9.22 -15.31 -4.58
CA PHE A 717 8.95 -14.55 -5.80
C PHE A 717 8.33 -13.18 -5.49
N CYS A 718 7.41 -13.12 -4.52
CA CYS A 718 6.78 -11.86 -4.10
C CYS A 718 7.80 -10.90 -3.48
N CYS A 719 8.74 -11.38 -2.64
CA CYS A 719 9.80 -10.53 -2.10
C CYS A 719 10.71 -10.00 -3.21
N LEU A 720 11.17 -10.84 -4.14
CA LEU A 720 12.01 -10.40 -5.26
C LEU A 720 11.30 -9.32 -6.10
N ALA A 721 10.01 -9.52 -6.41
CA ALA A 721 9.19 -8.53 -7.10
C ALA A 721 9.07 -7.23 -6.30
N GLY A 722 8.72 -7.32 -5.01
CA GLY A 722 8.53 -6.18 -4.12
C GLY A 722 9.79 -5.31 -3.95
N TYR A 723 10.98 -5.89 -4.14
CA TYR A 723 12.27 -5.20 -4.11
C TYR A 723 12.89 -4.97 -5.50
N GLY A 724 12.10 -5.09 -6.56
CA GLY A 724 12.40 -4.48 -7.86
C GLY A 724 12.78 -5.41 -9.00
N ALA A 725 12.61 -6.72 -8.85
CA ALA A 725 12.75 -7.67 -9.95
C ALA A 725 11.56 -7.59 -10.92
N GLU A 726 11.83 -7.28 -12.18
CA GLU A 726 10.79 -7.23 -13.24
C GLU A 726 10.48 -8.62 -13.78
N ALA A 727 11.44 -9.53 -13.73
CA ALA A 727 11.27 -10.94 -14.08
C ALA A 727 12.25 -11.84 -13.32
N ILE A 728 11.86 -13.11 -13.10
CA ILE A 728 12.58 -14.07 -12.26
C ILE A 728 12.65 -15.41 -12.97
N ASN A 729 13.86 -15.96 -13.11
CA ASN A 729 14.12 -17.31 -13.58
C ASN A 729 14.58 -18.21 -12.42
N PRO A 730 13.70 -19.07 -11.87
CA PRO A 730 14.05 -20.00 -10.80
C PRO A 730 14.64 -21.31 -11.36
N TYR A 731 15.83 -21.25 -11.97
CA TYR A 731 16.37 -22.38 -12.74
C TYR A 731 16.46 -23.68 -11.93
N LEU A 732 16.87 -23.60 -10.65
CA LEU A 732 17.08 -24.78 -9.81
C LEU A 732 15.75 -25.44 -9.41
N ALA A 733 14.68 -24.66 -9.26
CA ALA A 733 13.36 -25.20 -9.00
C ALA A 733 12.88 -26.04 -10.20
N PHE A 734 13.10 -25.55 -11.43
CA PHE A 734 12.79 -26.32 -12.64
C PHE A 734 13.63 -27.59 -12.75
N ASP A 735 14.94 -27.50 -12.53
CA ASP A 735 15.83 -28.66 -12.60
C ASP A 735 15.45 -29.72 -11.55
N THR A 736 15.06 -29.29 -10.34
CA THR A 736 14.57 -30.15 -9.26
C THR A 736 13.29 -30.89 -9.66
N LEU A 737 12.30 -30.17 -10.20
CA LEU A 737 11.03 -30.76 -10.63
C LEU A 737 11.20 -31.75 -11.79
N LEU A 738 12.05 -31.41 -12.75
CA LEU A 738 12.35 -32.28 -13.89
C LEU A 738 13.10 -33.54 -13.43
N ASP A 739 13.97 -33.45 -12.44
CA ASP A 739 14.63 -34.60 -11.83
C ASP A 739 13.64 -35.48 -11.05
N MET A 740 12.75 -34.89 -10.23
CA MET A 740 11.66 -35.62 -9.57
C MET A 740 10.77 -36.38 -10.57
N HIS A 741 10.43 -35.75 -11.69
CA HIS A 741 9.69 -36.39 -12.78
C HIS A 741 10.47 -37.58 -13.36
N LYS A 742 11.77 -37.41 -13.67
CA LYS A 742 12.63 -38.49 -14.19
C LYS A 742 12.75 -39.67 -13.21
N ARG A 743 12.73 -39.40 -11.91
CA ARG A 743 12.76 -40.42 -10.85
C ARG A 743 11.39 -41.08 -10.60
N GLY A 744 10.33 -40.66 -11.29
CA GLY A 744 8.99 -41.21 -11.13
C GLY A 744 8.29 -40.82 -9.83
N GLU A 745 8.67 -39.69 -9.22
CA GLU A 745 8.09 -39.20 -7.96
C GLU A 745 6.81 -38.38 -8.17
N LEU A 746 6.52 -38.00 -9.41
CA LEU A 746 5.31 -37.29 -9.81
C LEU A 746 4.35 -38.25 -10.55
N PRO A 747 3.04 -37.98 -10.55
CA PRO A 747 2.05 -38.78 -11.28
C PRO A 747 2.40 -38.91 -12.77
N ALA A 748 2.22 -40.10 -13.32
CA ALA A 748 2.60 -40.43 -14.69
C ALA A 748 1.78 -39.67 -15.74
N GLU A 749 0.64 -39.09 -15.36
CA GLU A 749 -0.21 -38.32 -16.27
C GLU A 749 0.36 -36.94 -16.61
N VAL A 750 1.37 -36.45 -15.87
CA VAL A 750 1.95 -35.11 -16.05
C VAL A 750 3.30 -35.23 -16.73
N ASP A 751 3.42 -34.76 -17.97
CA ASP A 751 4.69 -34.78 -18.69
C ASP A 751 5.68 -33.69 -18.24
N ALA A 752 6.92 -33.75 -18.71
CA ALA A 752 7.98 -32.81 -18.32
C ALA A 752 7.66 -31.33 -18.65
N TYR A 753 6.91 -31.06 -19.73
CA TYR A 753 6.48 -29.71 -20.10
C TYR A 753 5.34 -29.23 -19.20
N GLU A 754 4.38 -30.12 -18.92
CA GLU A 754 3.28 -29.86 -18.00
C GLU A 754 3.77 -29.58 -16.58
N VAL A 755 4.80 -30.29 -16.11
CA VAL A 755 5.41 -30.06 -14.79
C VAL A 755 5.87 -28.60 -14.63
N VAL A 756 6.60 -28.08 -15.62
CA VAL A 756 7.12 -26.70 -15.59
C VAL A 756 5.99 -25.68 -15.76
N SER A 757 5.09 -25.90 -16.72
CA SER A 757 3.99 -24.95 -16.98
C SER A 757 2.95 -24.90 -15.85
N ARG A 758 2.64 -26.03 -15.20
CA ARG A 758 1.78 -26.08 -14.00
C ARG A 758 2.46 -25.41 -12.81
N TYR A 759 3.75 -25.61 -12.61
CA TYR A 759 4.50 -24.90 -11.57
C TYR A 759 4.47 -23.37 -11.77
N ILE A 760 4.74 -22.88 -12.99
CA ILE A 760 4.64 -21.46 -13.34
C ILE A 760 3.22 -20.93 -13.07
N LYS A 761 2.20 -21.68 -13.52
CA LYS A 761 0.79 -21.32 -13.27
C LYS A 761 0.47 -21.22 -11.78
N SER A 762 0.99 -22.16 -10.97
CA SER A 762 0.80 -22.16 -9.52
C SER A 762 1.43 -20.93 -8.87
N ILE A 763 2.67 -20.59 -9.25
CA ILE A 763 3.35 -19.38 -8.76
C ILE A 763 2.61 -18.13 -9.20
N GLY A 764 2.15 -18.05 -10.46
CA GLY A 764 1.35 -16.92 -10.95
C GLY A 764 0.08 -16.71 -10.14
N LYS A 765 -0.68 -17.78 -9.87
CA LYS A 765 -1.85 -17.73 -8.97
C LYS A 765 -1.49 -17.30 -7.56
N GLY A 766 -0.36 -17.79 -7.03
CA GLY A 766 0.16 -17.40 -5.73
C GLY A 766 0.51 -15.92 -5.65
N ILE A 767 1.15 -15.36 -6.68
CA ILE A 767 1.49 -13.93 -6.77
C ILE A 767 0.21 -13.10 -6.80
N LEU A 768 -0.76 -13.46 -7.65
CA LEU A 768 -2.08 -12.80 -7.69
C LEU A 768 -2.75 -12.82 -6.31
N LYS A 769 -2.70 -13.98 -5.61
CA LYS A 769 -3.22 -14.09 -4.26
C LYS A 769 -2.53 -13.14 -3.29
N VAL A 770 -1.19 -13.10 -3.26
CA VAL A 770 -0.45 -12.20 -2.34
C VAL A 770 -0.73 -10.73 -2.63
N MET A 771 -0.74 -10.33 -3.91
CA MET A 771 -1.10 -8.96 -4.30
C MET A 771 -2.52 -8.59 -3.86
N SER A 772 -3.47 -9.51 -4.04
CA SER A 772 -4.89 -9.30 -3.69
C SER A 772 -5.11 -9.07 -2.20
N LYS A 773 -4.21 -9.56 -1.31
CA LYS A 773 -4.32 -9.34 0.15
C LYS A 773 -4.30 -7.87 0.52
N MET A 774 -3.56 -7.05 -0.21
CA MET A 774 -3.52 -5.61 -0.06
C MET A 774 -4.50 -4.89 -1.00
N GLY A 775 -5.24 -5.63 -1.83
CA GLY A 775 -6.12 -5.08 -2.86
C GLY A 775 -5.37 -4.55 -4.09
N ILE A 776 -4.15 -5.04 -4.36
CA ILE A 776 -3.34 -4.62 -5.51
C ILE A 776 -3.68 -5.50 -6.72
N SER A 777 -3.98 -4.89 -7.86
CA SER A 777 -4.41 -5.61 -9.06
C SER A 777 -3.29 -5.91 -10.05
N THR A 778 -2.19 -5.14 -10.07
CA THR A 778 -1.17 -5.27 -11.12
C THR A 778 0.24 -5.52 -10.59
N TYR A 779 0.98 -6.41 -11.26
CA TYR A 779 2.38 -6.69 -10.93
C TYR A 779 3.26 -5.44 -11.04
N GLN A 780 2.94 -4.53 -11.98
CA GLN A 780 3.67 -3.28 -12.19
C GLN A 780 3.63 -2.37 -10.97
N SER A 781 2.46 -2.20 -10.36
CA SER A 781 2.32 -1.42 -9.12
C SER A 781 2.89 -2.15 -7.90
N TYR A 782 2.92 -3.49 -7.91
CA TYR A 782 3.51 -4.29 -6.83
C TYR A 782 5.06 -4.28 -6.87
N CYS A 783 5.64 -4.26 -8.08
CA CYS A 783 7.08 -4.28 -8.30
C CYS A 783 7.75 -3.02 -7.74
N GLY A 784 8.62 -3.18 -6.74
CA GLY A 784 9.28 -2.07 -6.05
C GLY A 784 8.44 -1.37 -4.97
N ALA A 785 7.21 -1.85 -4.69
CA ALA A 785 6.34 -1.26 -3.67
C ALA A 785 6.61 -1.75 -2.24
N GLN A 786 7.44 -2.80 -2.08
CA GLN A 786 7.91 -3.34 -0.81
C GLN A 786 6.80 -3.74 0.19
N ILE A 787 5.70 -4.36 -0.26
CA ILE A 787 4.50 -4.68 0.57
C ILE A 787 4.77 -5.77 1.63
N PHE A 788 5.68 -5.45 2.55
CA PHE A 788 6.22 -6.30 3.59
C PHE A 788 6.65 -5.48 4.81
N ASP A 789 6.58 -6.11 5.97
CA ASP A 789 7.22 -5.69 7.20
C ASP A 789 8.37 -6.64 7.51
N ALA A 790 9.51 -6.10 7.95
CA ALA A 790 10.63 -6.88 8.43
C ALA A 790 10.49 -7.16 9.94
N ILE A 791 10.73 -8.41 10.34
CA ILE A 791 10.78 -8.83 11.74
C ILE A 791 12.11 -9.52 12.00
N GLY A 792 12.88 -8.98 12.94
CA GLY A 792 14.18 -9.52 13.34
C GLY A 792 15.35 -8.97 12.53
N LEU A 793 15.20 -7.87 11.79
CA LEU A 793 16.29 -7.21 11.04
C LEU A 793 16.67 -5.87 11.67
N LYS A 794 17.98 -5.57 11.79
CA LYS A 794 18.49 -4.28 12.32
C LYS A 794 18.05 -3.10 11.43
N THR A 795 17.74 -1.97 12.07
CA THR A 795 17.31 -0.75 11.36
C THR A 795 18.34 -0.29 10.32
N ASP A 796 19.63 -0.25 10.67
CA ASP A 796 20.70 0.20 9.75
C ASP A 796 20.82 -0.70 8.51
N PHE A 797 20.60 -2.01 8.67
CA PHE A 797 20.62 -2.96 7.57
C PHE A 797 19.43 -2.71 6.60
N VAL A 798 18.24 -2.55 7.16
CA VAL A 798 17.02 -2.22 6.39
C VAL A 798 17.17 -0.87 5.69
N GLN A 799 17.66 0.17 6.38
CA GLN A 799 17.88 1.48 5.79
C GLN A 799 18.86 1.47 4.62
N LYS A 800 19.88 0.61 4.65
CA LYS A 800 20.87 0.51 3.58
C LYS A 800 20.36 -0.25 2.36
N TYR A 801 19.74 -1.42 2.57
CA TYR A 801 19.43 -2.38 1.50
C TYR A 801 17.94 -2.51 1.15
N PHE A 802 17.04 -2.18 2.07
CA PHE A 802 15.59 -2.34 1.95
C PHE A 802 14.86 -1.03 2.34
N THR A 803 15.45 0.10 1.98
CA THR A 803 15.06 1.46 2.42
C THR A 803 13.55 1.66 2.26
N GLY A 804 12.87 2.03 3.35
CA GLY A 804 11.41 2.23 3.37
C GLY A 804 10.58 1.06 3.94
N THR A 805 11.21 -0.08 4.24
CA THR A 805 10.57 -1.21 4.93
C THR A 805 10.52 -0.97 6.45
N ALA A 806 9.41 -1.29 7.12
CA ALA A 806 9.29 -1.17 8.56
C ALA A 806 10.03 -2.32 9.28
N THR A 807 10.71 -2.03 10.39
CA THR A 807 11.27 -3.04 11.31
C THR A 807 11.12 -2.55 12.75
N LEU A 808 10.23 -3.18 13.51
CA LEU A 808 9.95 -2.77 14.91
C LEU A 808 10.64 -3.67 15.94
N ILE A 809 10.84 -4.94 15.59
CA ILE A 809 11.61 -5.89 16.38
C ILE A 809 12.92 -6.10 15.63
N GLU A 810 13.98 -5.47 16.12
CA GLU A 810 15.31 -5.61 15.54
C GLU A 810 15.97 -6.94 15.94
N GLY A 811 16.99 -7.34 15.19
CA GLY A 811 17.68 -8.62 15.42
C GLY A 811 18.99 -8.69 14.65
N VAL A 812 19.01 -9.46 13.57
CA VAL A 812 20.19 -9.75 12.76
C VAL A 812 20.51 -8.62 11.77
N GLY A 813 21.79 -8.47 11.41
CA GLY A 813 22.26 -7.59 10.35
C GLY A 813 23.03 -8.36 9.28
N LEU A 814 23.86 -7.66 8.52
CA LEU A 814 24.62 -8.27 7.42
C LEU A 814 25.59 -9.36 7.88
N GLU A 815 26.22 -9.18 9.04
CA GLU A 815 27.20 -10.14 9.57
C GLU A 815 26.57 -11.51 9.84
N GLU A 816 25.44 -11.51 10.53
CA GLU A 816 24.71 -12.74 10.86
C GLU A 816 24.12 -13.40 9.59
N ILE A 817 23.54 -12.61 8.67
CA ILE A 817 23.04 -13.11 7.38
C ILE A 817 24.18 -13.73 6.55
N ALA A 818 25.36 -13.12 6.56
CA ALA A 818 26.54 -13.64 5.86
C ALA A 818 27.03 -14.94 6.48
N ALA A 819 27.06 -15.02 7.82
CA ALA A 819 27.44 -16.23 8.54
C ALA A 819 26.48 -17.40 8.23
N GLU A 820 25.18 -17.16 8.26
CA GLU A 820 24.17 -18.15 7.90
C GLU A 820 24.32 -18.63 6.44
N THR A 821 24.58 -17.70 5.52
CA THR A 821 24.78 -18.02 4.11
C THR A 821 26.02 -18.90 3.90
N VAL A 822 27.12 -18.58 4.58
CA VAL A 822 28.36 -19.37 4.54
C VAL A 822 28.17 -20.75 5.18
N SER A 823 27.40 -20.84 6.25
CA SER A 823 27.08 -22.13 6.89
C SER A 823 26.35 -23.06 5.93
N ARG A 824 25.25 -22.60 5.29
CA ARG A 824 24.52 -23.41 4.30
C ARG A 824 25.38 -23.82 3.12
N HIS A 825 26.25 -22.92 2.66
CA HIS A 825 27.22 -23.23 1.60
C HIS A 825 28.17 -24.35 2.04
N ALA A 826 28.74 -24.25 3.25
CA ALA A 826 29.63 -25.26 3.80
C ALA A 826 28.92 -26.62 3.97
N ASP A 827 27.65 -26.62 4.38
CA ASP A 827 26.85 -27.84 4.50
C ASP A 827 26.62 -28.50 3.13
N GLY A 828 26.27 -27.71 2.10
CA GLY A 828 26.03 -28.21 0.74
C GLY A 828 27.26 -28.71 -0.02
N PHE A 829 28.46 -28.33 0.42
CA PHE A 829 29.73 -28.86 -0.10
C PHE A 829 30.50 -29.68 0.95
N GLY A 830 29.84 -30.01 2.06
CA GLY A 830 30.42 -30.67 3.21
C GLY A 830 30.56 -32.18 3.03
N SER A 831 31.01 -32.85 4.09
CA SER A 831 31.14 -34.31 4.14
C SER A 831 30.19 -34.95 5.14
N ASP A 832 29.10 -34.27 5.50
CA ASP A 832 28.09 -34.80 6.43
C ASP A 832 27.51 -36.13 5.87
N PRO A 833 27.67 -37.26 6.60
CA PRO A 833 27.17 -38.55 6.16
C PRO A 833 25.65 -38.58 5.92
N VAL A 834 24.88 -37.77 6.63
CA VAL A 834 23.41 -37.65 6.48
C VAL A 834 23.07 -36.93 5.19
N LEU A 835 23.76 -35.83 4.89
CA LEU A 835 23.46 -35.00 3.72
C LEU A 835 24.06 -35.53 2.43
N ARG A 836 25.05 -36.42 2.51
CA ARG A 836 25.76 -36.96 1.34
C ARG A 836 24.87 -37.45 0.20
N ASN A 837 23.69 -38.02 0.49
CA ASN A 837 22.77 -38.55 -0.52
C ASN A 837 21.32 -38.07 -0.36
N SER A 838 21.07 -37.06 0.48
CA SER A 838 19.71 -36.57 0.72
C SER A 838 19.67 -35.12 1.16
N LEU A 839 18.57 -34.44 0.84
CA LEU A 839 18.26 -33.14 1.42
C LEU A 839 17.94 -33.29 2.91
N GLU A 840 18.18 -32.20 3.66
CA GLU A 840 17.69 -32.06 5.03
C GLU A 840 16.19 -32.35 5.09
N VAL A 841 15.74 -32.93 6.20
CA VAL A 841 14.32 -33.31 6.34
C VAL A 841 13.43 -32.08 6.35
N GLY A 842 13.92 -30.96 6.87
CA GLY A 842 13.13 -29.77 7.19
C GLY A 842 12.49 -29.89 8.57
N GLY A 843 11.35 -29.26 8.74
CA GLY A 843 10.57 -29.21 9.96
C GLY A 843 9.92 -27.85 10.17
N GLU A 844 9.72 -27.05 9.12
CA GLU A 844 9.12 -25.70 9.26
C GLU A 844 7.59 -25.79 9.31
N TYR A 845 7.01 -26.75 8.57
CA TYR A 845 5.56 -26.89 8.43
C TYR A 845 4.99 -27.98 9.33
N MET A 846 5.80 -28.97 9.70
CA MET A 846 5.41 -30.07 10.56
C MET A 846 6.55 -30.45 11.51
N PHE A 847 6.19 -30.74 12.76
CA PHE A 847 7.17 -31.20 13.75
C PHE A 847 7.96 -32.42 13.26
N ARG A 848 9.29 -32.31 13.33
CA ARG A 848 10.25 -33.39 13.09
C ARG A 848 11.26 -33.43 14.23
N MET A 849 11.64 -34.63 14.68
CA MET A 849 12.63 -34.77 15.77
C MET A 849 13.98 -34.11 15.48
N ARG A 850 14.38 -34.02 14.21
CA ARG A 850 15.61 -33.35 13.76
C ARG A 850 15.37 -32.00 13.09
N GLY A 851 14.13 -31.51 13.10
CA GLY A 851 13.72 -30.31 12.38
C GLY A 851 13.81 -29.03 13.20
N GLU A 852 13.04 -28.02 12.79
CA GLU A 852 12.87 -26.78 13.54
C GLU A 852 12.18 -27.05 14.88
N ALA A 853 12.40 -26.15 15.83
CA ALA A 853 11.70 -26.15 17.09
C ALA A 853 10.22 -25.77 16.92
N HIS A 854 9.35 -26.49 17.64
CA HIS A 854 7.92 -26.20 17.72
C HIS A 854 7.49 -26.06 19.17
N ILE A 855 6.62 -25.09 19.44
CA ILE A 855 5.99 -24.93 20.77
C ILE A 855 5.10 -26.15 21.08
N TRP A 856 4.39 -26.69 20.09
CA TRP A 856 3.58 -27.90 20.26
C TRP A 856 4.37 -29.16 19.93
N SER A 857 4.89 -29.82 20.98
CA SER A 857 5.49 -31.15 20.86
C SER A 857 4.48 -32.27 21.18
N PRO A 858 4.66 -33.49 20.65
CA PRO A 858 3.83 -34.64 21.02
C PRO A 858 3.77 -34.89 22.53
N ASP A 859 4.90 -34.72 23.22
CA ASP A 859 5.00 -34.93 24.67
C ASP A 859 4.23 -33.85 25.46
N ALA A 860 4.33 -32.58 25.05
CA ALA A 860 3.59 -31.50 25.68
C ALA A 860 2.07 -31.70 25.52
N VAL A 861 1.63 -32.08 24.31
CA VAL A 861 0.22 -32.38 24.03
C VAL A 861 -0.27 -33.58 24.85
N ALA A 862 0.49 -34.66 24.92
CA ALA A 862 0.15 -35.84 25.71
C ALA A 862 0.05 -35.51 27.21
N THR A 863 1.00 -34.76 27.74
CA THR A 863 1.03 -34.35 29.16
C THR A 863 -0.19 -33.49 29.51
N LEU A 864 -0.54 -32.51 28.66
CA LEU A 864 -1.74 -31.69 28.83
C LEU A 864 -3.02 -32.54 28.82
N GLN A 865 -3.15 -33.47 27.86
CA GLN A 865 -4.31 -34.37 27.78
C GLN A 865 -4.46 -35.25 29.02
N HIS A 866 -3.37 -35.77 29.57
CA HIS A 866 -3.39 -36.54 30.82
C HIS A 866 -3.81 -35.68 32.01
N ALA A 867 -3.26 -34.47 32.13
CA ALA A 867 -3.62 -33.54 33.21
C ALA A 867 -5.13 -33.25 33.26
N VAL A 868 -5.73 -32.88 32.12
CA VAL A 868 -7.15 -32.51 32.07
C VAL A 868 -8.09 -33.71 32.19
N ARG A 869 -7.70 -34.90 31.71
CA ARG A 869 -8.53 -36.12 31.85
C ARG A 869 -8.56 -36.67 33.27
N GLN A 870 -7.46 -36.52 34.02
CA GLN A 870 -7.35 -37.00 35.39
C GLN A 870 -7.71 -35.93 36.44
N GLY A 871 -7.82 -34.66 36.05
CA GLY A 871 -7.96 -33.54 36.98
C GLY A 871 -6.71 -33.33 37.85
N SER A 872 -5.52 -33.68 37.33
CA SER A 872 -4.25 -33.67 38.06
C SER A 872 -3.55 -32.31 37.95
N TRP A 873 -3.50 -31.57 39.06
CA TRP A 873 -2.75 -30.32 39.14
C TRP A 873 -1.23 -30.54 39.01
N ASP A 874 -0.71 -31.65 39.53
CA ASP A 874 0.72 -31.96 39.45
C ASP A 874 1.15 -32.22 38.00
N THR A 875 0.36 -32.98 37.24
CA THR A 875 0.62 -33.21 35.81
C THR A 875 0.44 -31.92 34.98
N PHE A 876 -0.47 -31.03 35.38
CA PHE A 876 -0.58 -29.71 34.75
C PHE A 876 0.66 -28.85 35.01
N LYS A 877 1.26 -28.92 36.21
CA LYS A 877 2.52 -28.26 36.52
C LYS A 877 3.67 -28.81 35.68
N ASP A 878 3.72 -30.13 35.46
CA ASP A 878 4.71 -30.76 34.58
C ASP A 878 4.57 -30.24 33.14
N TYR A 879 3.34 -30.17 32.62
CA TYR A 879 3.06 -29.55 31.32
C TYR A 879 3.51 -28.09 31.28
N SER A 880 3.13 -27.26 32.27
CA SER A 880 3.53 -25.86 32.29
C SER A 880 5.04 -25.71 32.40
N ALA A 881 5.73 -26.56 33.14
CA ALA A 881 7.18 -26.53 33.25
C ALA A 881 7.89 -26.87 31.94
N GLN A 882 7.31 -27.76 31.11
CA GLN A 882 7.82 -28.04 29.76
C GLN A 882 7.71 -26.79 28.87
N ILE A 883 6.54 -26.14 28.85
CA ILE A 883 6.27 -24.94 28.03
C ILE A 883 6.99 -23.68 28.56
N ASP A 884 7.17 -23.56 29.87
CA ASP A 884 7.85 -22.44 30.52
C ASP A 884 9.37 -22.66 30.67
N SER A 885 9.90 -23.80 30.19
CA SER A 885 11.33 -24.06 30.17
C SER A 885 12.09 -22.96 29.42
N GLU A 886 13.36 -22.73 29.79
CA GLU A 886 14.17 -21.70 29.12
C GLU A 886 14.30 -21.94 27.61
N ALA A 887 14.41 -23.20 27.19
CA ALA A 887 14.46 -23.59 25.79
C ALA A 887 13.15 -23.27 25.05
N ALA A 888 11.98 -23.57 25.64
CA ALA A 888 10.69 -23.26 25.04
C ALA A 888 10.40 -21.75 25.04
N ARG A 889 10.81 -21.04 26.10
CA ARG A 889 10.68 -19.57 26.15
C ARG A 889 11.51 -18.88 25.08
N ALA A 890 12.71 -19.38 24.78
CA ALA A 890 13.56 -18.84 23.73
C ALA A 890 12.96 -18.94 22.32
N GLN A 891 11.82 -19.63 22.14
CA GLN A 891 11.14 -19.79 20.85
C GLN A 891 10.03 -18.75 20.59
N SER A 892 9.70 -17.89 21.57
CA SER A 892 8.65 -16.88 21.40
C SER A 892 9.09 -15.50 21.91
N ILE A 893 8.61 -14.43 21.27
CA ILE A 893 8.94 -13.05 21.66
C ILE A 893 8.60 -12.79 23.13
N ARG A 894 7.46 -13.32 23.61
CA ARG A 894 7.05 -13.17 25.01
C ARG A 894 8.00 -13.85 26.00
N GLY A 895 8.72 -14.89 25.57
CA GLY A 895 9.68 -15.60 26.41
C GLY A 895 10.98 -14.86 26.64
N LEU A 896 11.27 -13.80 25.86
CA LEU A 896 12.39 -12.89 26.10
C LEU A 896 12.17 -11.98 27.33
N PHE A 897 10.94 -11.86 27.82
CA PHE A 897 10.61 -11.07 28.99
C PHE A 897 10.80 -11.88 30.28
N LYS A 898 11.47 -11.27 31.28
CA LYS A 898 11.49 -11.77 32.66
C LYS A 898 10.55 -10.93 33.52
N ILE A 899 9.60 -11.60 34.18
CA ILE A 899 8.77 -10.97 35.21
C ILE A 899 9.63 -10.77 36.46
N ARG A 900 9.76 -9.52 36.92
CA ARG A 900 10.43 -9.19 38.18
C ARG A 900 9.46 -9.42 39.33
N PHE A 901 9.81 -10.30 40.25
CA PHE A 901 8.95 -10.63 41.38
C PHE A 901 9.03 -9.56 42.48
N ALA A 902 8.11 -9.63 43.45
CA ALA A 902 7.98 -8.65 44.52
C ALA A 902 9.30 -8.45 45.29
N GLU A 903 10.02 -9.53 45.58
CA GLU A 903 11.31 -9.51 46.28
C GLU A 903 12.40 -8.75 45.49
N GLU A 904 12.44 -8.93 44.17
CA GLU A 904 13.38 -8.22 43.27
C GLU A 904 13.07 -6.72 43.12
N THR A 905 11.88 -6.29 43.55
CA THR A 905 11.41 -4.89 43.45
C THR A 905 11.19 -4.25 44.82
N GLY A 906 11.58 -4.90 45.91
CA GLY A 906 11.39 -4.42 47.29
C GLY A 906 9.92 -4.39 47.76
N ARG A 907 9.01 -5.04 47.02
CA ARG A 907 7.59 -5.16 47.36
C ARG A 907 7.34 -6.43 48.19
N LYS A 908 6.27 -6.42 48.99
CA LYS A 908 5.81 -7.63 49.71
C LYS A 908 4.93 -8.48 48.79
N LYS A 909 5.06 -9.80 48.91
CA LYS A 909 4.14 -10.75 48.28
C LYS A 909 2.74 -10.58 48.87
N VAL A 910 1.74 -10.67 48.02
CA VAL A 910 0.32 -10.64 48.39
C VAL A 910 -0.13 -12.07 48.69
N ALA A 911 -1.04 -12.25 49.66
CA ALA A 911 -1.59 -13.56 49.98
C ALA A 911 -2.54 -14.04 48.85
N LEU A 912 -2.59 -15.35 48.58
CA LEU A 912 -3.36 -15.87 47.44
C LEU A 912 -4.88 -15.62 47.55
N ASP A 913 -5.39 -15.53 48.77
CA ASP A 913 -6.78 -15.20 49.08
C ASP A 913 -7.15 -13.74 48.80
N GLU A 914 -6.16 -12.84 48.71
CA GLU A 914 -6.35 -11.46 48.25
C GLU A 914 -6.36 -11.34 46.71
N VAL A 915 -5.96 -12.40 45.98
CA VAL A 915 -5.99 -12.42 44.51
C VAL A 915 -7.41 -12.72 44.03
N MET A 916 -7.79 -12.15 42.89
CA MET A 916 -9.06 -12.45 42.22
C MET A 916 -9.26 -13.96 42.09
N SER A 917 -10.45 -14.44 42.44
CA SER A 917 -10.76 -15.88 42.41
C SER A 917 -10.61 -16.46 40.99
N ALA A 918 -10.22 -17.73 40.90
CA ALA A 918 -10.15 -18.42 39.59
C ALA A 918 -11.51 -18.38 38.85
N ALA A 919 -12.62 -18.48 39.58
CA ALA A 919 -13.98 -18.39 39.05
C ALA A 919 -14.31 -17.01 38.42
N ASP A 920 -13.66 -15.94 38.87
CA ASP A 920 -13.79 -14.61 38.27
C ASP A 920 -12.80 -14.37 37.13
N ILE A 921 -11.59 -14.93 37.23
CA ILE A 921 -10.58 -14.85 36.16
C ILE A 921 -11.08 -15.52 34.89
N VAL A 922 -11.65 -16.73 34.98
CA VAL A 922 -12.10 -17.51 33.80
C VAL A 922 -13.21 -16.83 33.00
N LYS A 923 -13.96 -15.90 33.59
CA LYS A 923 -14.97 -15.08 32.88
C LYS A 923 -14.35 -14.19 31.81
N ARG A 924 -13.03 -13.92 31.89
CA ARG A 924 -12.27 -13.18 30.88
C ARG A 924 -11.85 -14.06 29.70
N PHE A 925 -11.93 -15.38 29.83
CA PHE A 925 -11.50 -16.29 28.78
C PHE A 925 -12.60 -16.45 27.73
N SER A 926 -12.15 -16.53 26.47
CA SER A 926 -13.00 -16.86 25.34
C SER A 926 -12.35 -17.98 24.54
N THR A 927 -13.12 -18.95 24.05
CA THR A 927 -12.58 -19.92 23.09
C THR A 927 -12.39 -19.25 21.74
N GLY A 928 -11.36 -19.68 20.99
CA GLY A 928 -11.14 -19.20 19.63
C GLY A 928 -12.36 -19.40 18.72
N ALA A 929 -12.45 -18.56 17.69
CA ALA A 929 -13.51 -18.62 16.69
C ALA A 929 -13.25 -19.78 15.71
N MET A 930 -13.85 -20.94 15.98
CA MET A 930 -13.72 -22.14 15.15
C MET A 930 -15.07 -22.54 14.58
N SER A 931 -15.16 -22.59 13.25
CA SER A 931 -16.44 -22.78 12.56
C SER A 931 -17.02 -24.19 12.74
N PHE A 932 -18.34 -24.28 12.88
CA PHE A 932 -19.03 -25.54 12.63
C PHE A 932 -18.81 -25.96 11.16
N GLY A 933 -18.18 -27.12 10.97
CA GLY A 933 -17.67 -27.60 9.69
C GLY A 933 -16.14 -27.67 9.63
N SER A 934 -15.41 -26.71 10.20
CA SER A 934 -13.97 -26.90 10.43
C SER A 934 -13.75 -27.90 11.56
N ILE A 935 -14.53 -27.77 12.65
CA ILE A 935 -14.64 -28.75 13.73
C ILE A 935 -16.03 -29.43 13.71
N SER A 936 -16.10 -30.63 14.29
CA SER A 936 -17.33 -31.41 14.46
C SER A 936 -18.34 -30.70 15.37
N ARG A 937 -19.63 -31.04 15.26
CA ARG A 937 -20.69 -30.52 16.14
C ARG A 937 -20.35 -30.79 17.61
N GLU A 938 -19.88 -32.00 17.91
CA GLU A 938 -19.54 -32.46 19.26
C GLU A 938 -18.47 -31.58 19.90
N ALA A 939 -17.38 -31.31 19.18
CA ALA A 939 -16.35 -30.38 19.64
C ALA A 939 -16.90 -28.96 19.83
N HIS A 940 -17.70 -28.47 18.88
CA HIS A 940 -18.26 -27.12 18.91
C HIS A 940 -19.21 -26.89 20.10
N THR A 941 -20.16 -27.81 20.34
CA THR A 941 -21.09 -27.74 21.46
C THR A 941 -20.41 -28.01 22.79
N THR A 942 -19.38 -28.87 22.84
CA THR A 942 -18.58 -29.10 24.05
C THR A 942 -17.91 -27.82 24.53
N LEU A 943 -17.30 -27.05 23.60
CA LEU A 943 -16.72 -25.75 23.93
C LEU A 943 -17.77 -24.77 24.45
N ALA A 944 -18.95 -24.72 23.80
CA ALA A 944 -20.04 -23.86 24.25
C ALA A 944 -20.53 -24.20 25.66
N ARG A 945 -20.78 -25.49 25.94
CA ARG A 945 -21.21 -25.97 27.26
C ARG A 945 -20.15 -25.66 28.32
N ALA A 946 -18.87 -25.89 28.02
CA ALA A 946 -17.79 -25.61 28.97
C ALA A 946 -17.73 -24.11 29.33
N MET A 947 -17.70 -23.23 28.33
CA MET A 947 -17.58 -21.79 28.55
C MET A 947 -18.80 -21.20 29.27
N ASN A 948 -20.01 -21.61 28.87
CA ASN A 948 -21.24 -21.17 29.54
C ASN A 948 -21.32 -21.65 31.00
N THR A 949 -20.76 -22.82 31.30
CA THR A 949 -20.71 -23.37 32.67
C THR A 949 -19.80 -22.55 33.58
N ILE A 950 -18.63 -22.11 33.07
CA ILE A 950 -17.65 -21.33 33.85
C ILE A 950 -17.87 -19.81 33.76
N GLY A 951 -18.91 -19.36 33.05
CA GLY A 951 -19.22 -17.94 32.83
C GLY A 951 -18.26 -17.23 31.86
N GLY A 952 -17.45 -17.96 31.10
CA GLY A 952 -16.68 -17.43 29.98
C GLY A 952 -17.50 -17.43 28.69
N LYS A 953 -16.85 -17.19 27.54
CA LYS A 953 -17.56 -17.05 26.25
C LYS A 953 -17.03 -18.03 25.20
N SER A 954 -17.93 -18.65 24.43
CA SER A 954 -17.57 -19.41 23.23
C SER A 954 -17.96 -18.65 21.96
N ASN A 955 -17.28 -18.93 20.85
CA ASN A 955 -17.45 -18.24 19.58
C ASN A 955 -17.84 -19.23 18.47
N THR A 956 -18.85 -18.88 17.67
CA THR A 956 -19.34 -19.75 16.60
C THR A 956 -18.33 -20.02 15.48
N GLY A 957 -17.37 -19.12 15.28
CA GLY A 957 -16.64 -19.03 14.02
C GLY A 957 -17.57 -18.67 12.85
N GLU A 958 -17.04 -18.76 11.63
CA GLU A 958 -17.69 -18.32 10.38
C GLU A 958 -18.78 -19.27 9.86
N GLY A 959 -19.12 -20.33 10.60
CA GLY A 959 -19.89 -21.46 10.09
C GLY A 959 -21.40 -21.37 10.27
N GLY A 960 -21.89 -20.30 10.90
CA GLY A 960 -23.23 -20.26 11.48
C GLY A 960 -23.33 -21.11 12.74
N GLU A 961 -24.55 -21.26 13.25
CA GLU A 961 -24.87 -22.10 14.39
C GLU A 961 -26.30 -22.63 14.24
N GLU A 962 -26.55 -23.86 14.69
CA GLU A 962 -27.84 -24.50 14.51
C GLU A 962 -28.91 -23.90 15.44
N ALA A 963 -30.09 -23.59 14.91
CA ALA A 963 -31.13 -22.86 15.63
C ALA A 963 -31.74 -23.61 16.83
N ASP A 964 -31.62 -24.95 16.87
CA ASP A 964 -32.04 -25.75 18.03
C ASP A 964 -31.24 -25.39 19.29
N ARG A 965 -30.03 -24.86 19.14
CA ARG A 965 -29.19 -24.38 20.25
C ARG A 965 -29.71 -23.09 20.88
N TYR A 966 -30.69 -22.41 20.29
CA TYR A 966 -31.30 -21.19 20.82
C TYR A 966 -32.52 -21.48 21.69
N LEU A 967 -33.14 -22.65 21.48
CA LEU A 967 -34.35 -23.03 22.17
C LEU A 967 -34.08 -23.29 23.66
N PRO A 968 -34.90 -22.74 24.57
CA PRO A 968 -34.80 -23.06 25.99
C PRO A 968 -34.93 -24.56 26.26
N LEU A 969 -34.26 -25.04 27.31
CA LEU A 969 -34.42 -26.42 27.77
C LEU A 969 -35.83 -26.64 28.37
N PRO A 970 -36.31 -27.90 28.53
CA PRO A 970 -37.62 -28.26 29.09
C PRO A 970 -37.98 -27.76 30.51
N GLY A 971 -37.26 -26.79 31.09
CA GLY A 971 -37.59 -26.09 32.34
C GLY A 971 -37.42 -24.57 32.25
N GLY A 972 -37.32 -24.01 31.04
CA GLY A 972 -37.15 -22.56 30.81
C GLY A 972 -35.71 -22.04 30.94
N GLY A 973 -34.75 -22.90 31.30
CA GLY A 973 -33.33 -22.55 31.37
C GLY A 973 -32.72 -22.28 29.99
N LYS A 974 -31.71 -21.39 29.93
CA LYS A 974 -30.93 -21.14 28.71
C LYS A 974 -30.24 -22.42 28.25
N ASN A 975 -30.21 -22.66 26.94
CA ASN A 975 -29.49 -23.78 26.37
C ASN A 975 -27.97 -23.59 26.53
N PRO A 976 -27.25 -24.50 27.22
CA PRO A 976 -25.81 -24.37 27.45
C PRO A 976 -25.00 -24.56 26.16
N GLU A 977 -25.61 -25.02 25.07
CA GLU A 977 -24.95 -25.18 23.77
C GLU A 977 -24.95 -23.88 22.94
N ARG A 978 -25.69 -22.84 23.34
CA ARG A 978 -25.66 -21.54 22.65
C ARG A 978 -24.30 -20.86 22.80
N SER A 979 -23.61 -20.56 21.72
CA SER A 979 -22.39 -19.74 21.77
C SER A 979 -22.69 -18.29 22.14
N ALA A 980 -21.92 -17.71 23.06
CA ALA A 980 -22.12 -16.31 23.49
C ALA A 980 -21.71 -15.31 22.40
N ILE A 981 -20.64 -15.61 21.66
CA ILE A 981 -20.11 -14.77 20.57
C ILE A 981 -20.55 -15.34 19.23
N LYS A 982 -21.16 -14.49 18.41
CA LYS A 982 -21.65 -14.79 17.07
C LYS A 982 -20.79 -14.05 16.05
N GLN A 983 -20.13 -14.76 15.14
CA GLN A 983 -19.23 -14.15 14.18
C GLN A 983 -19.95 -13.76 12.87
N VAL A 984 -19.66 -12.56 12.39
CA VAL A 984 -20.10 -12.03 11.08
C VAL A 984 -18.86 -11.92 10.21
N ALA A 985 -18.71 -12.82 9.24
CA ALA A 985 -17.58 -12.89 8.31
C ALA A 985 -18.02 -12.70 6.85
N SER A 986 -17.08 -12.51 5.93
CA SER A 986 -17.32 -12.14 4.53
C SER A 986 -18.37 -12.98 3.80
N GLY A 987 -18.37 -14.30 3.98
CA GLY A 987 -19.33 -15.20 3.34
C GLY A 987 -20.76 -15.13 3.90
N ARG A 988 -20.98 -14.45 5.04
CA ARG A 988 -22.27 -14.35 5.77
C ARG A 988 -22.97 -15.70 6.00
N PHE A 989 -22.21 -16.79 6.08
CA PHE A 989 -22.77 -18.12 6.28
C PHE A 989 -23.52 -18.21 7.62
N GLY A 990 -24.80 -18.58 7.54
CA GLY A 990 -25.67 -18.73 8.70
C GLY A 990 -25.97 -17.43 9.46
N VAL A 991 -25.66 -16.26 8.90
CA VAL A 991 -25.96 -14.96 9.52
C VAL A 991 -27.41 -14.59 9.22
N THR A 992 -28.27 -14.75 10.22
CA THR A 992 -29.71 -14.43 10.16
C THR A 992 -30.10 -13.51 11.32
N ALA A 993 -31.29 -12.89 11.25
CA ALA A 993 -31.80 -12.10 12.37
C ALA A 993 -31.90 -12.94 13.66
N GLU A 994 -32.41 -14.18 13.57
CA GLU A 994 -32.50 -15.12 14.70
C GLU A 994 -31.11 -15.45 15.30
N TYR A 995 -30.10 -15.63 14.45
CA TYR A 995 -28.71 -15.86 14.85
C TYR A 995 -28.14 -14.66 15.64
N LEU A 996 -28.37 -13.44 15.16
CA LEU A 996 -27.84 -12.20 15.75
C LEU A 996 -28.55 -11.81 17.06
N VAL A 997 -29.88 -11.95 17.16
CA VAL A 997 -30.59 -11.65 18.43
C VAL A 997 -30.23 -12.61 19.57
N ASN A 998 -29.64 -13.78 19.24
CA ASN A 998 -29.15 -14.75 20.20
C ASN A 998 -27.66 -14.60 20.55
N SER A 999 -27.03 -13.47 20.21
CA SER A 999 -25.67 -13.11 20.61
C SER A 999 -25.62 -12.34 21.93
N ASP A 1000 -24.57 -12.55 22.71
CA ASP A 1000 -24.14 -11.59 23.73
C ASP A 1000 -23.06 -10.63 23.15
N VAL A 1001 -22.28 -11.11 22.17
CA VAL A 1001 -21.32 -10.31 21.40
C VAL A 1001 -21.43 -10.69 19.91
N MET A 1002 -21.50 -9.71 19.02
CA MET A 1002 -21.40 -9.89 17.58
C MET A 1002 -19.99 -9.53 17.12
N GLN A 1003 -19.22 -10.49 16.63
CA GLN A 1003 -17.84 -10.26 16.20
C GLN A 1003 -17.73 -10.15 14.67
N ILE A 1004 -17.43 -8.95 14.16
CA ILE A 1004 -17.04 -8.73 12.76
C ILE A 1004 -15.64 -9.30 12.56
N LYS A 1005 -15.51 -10.30 11.68
CA LYS A 1005 -14.23 -10.94 11.36
C LYS A 1005 -13.59 -10.32 10.13
N VAL A 1006 -12.82 -9.26 10.30
CA VAL A 1006 -12.08 -8.65 9.19
C VAL A 1006 -10.96 -9.58 8.72
N ALA A 1007 -10.17 -10.13 9.64
CA ALA A 1007 -9.05 -11.01 9.31
C ALA A 1007 -8.79 -12.10 10.37
N GLN A 1008 -7.90 -13.05 10.06
CA GLN A 1008 -7.38 -14.05 11.01
C GLN A 1008 -5.88 -14.31 10.80
N GLY A 1009 -5.17 -14.66 11.88
CA GLY A 1009 -3.71 -14.84 11.92
C GLY A 1009 -3.14 -15.81 10.88
N ALA A 1010 -3.73 -17.01 10.76
CA ALA A 1010 -3.26 -18.02 9.82
C ALA A 1010 -3.28 -17.61 8.33
N LYS A 1011 -4.14 -16.65 7.96
CA LYS A 1011 -4.35 -16.26 6.55
C LYS A 1011 -4.98 -14.87 6.44
N PRO A 1012 -4.23 -13.82 6.80
CA PRO A 1012 -4.74 -12.47 6.71
C PRO A 1012 -4.87 -12.04 5.24
N GLY A 1013 -5.85 -11.17 4.95
CA GLY A 1013 -6.18 -10.75 3.59
C GLY A 1013 -6.85 -11.83 2.72
N GLU A 1014 -7.28 -12.96 3.29
CA GLU A 1014 -7.93 -14.07 2.58
C GLU A 1014 -9.25 -14.53 3.25
N GLY A 1015 -10.10 -15.20 2.47
CA GLY A 1015 -11.37 -15.73 2.95
C GLY A 1015 -11.26 -17.06 3.72
N GLY A 1016 -12.31 -17.37 4.49
CA GLY A 1016 -12.54 -18.70 5.05
C GLY A 1016 -12.57 -19.78 3.97
N GLN A 1017 -12.09 -20.99 4.29
CA GLN A 1017 -12.07 -22.12 3.35
C GLN A 1017 -12.62 -23.35 4.04
N LEU A 1018 -13.58 -24.03 3.39
CA LEU A 1018 -14.09 -25.33 3.82
C LEU A 1018 -14.14 -26.28 2.63
N PRO A 1019 -13.37 -27.39 2.64
CA PRO A 1019 -13.38 -28.38 1.57
C PRO A 1019 -14.77 -28.97 1.33
N GLY A 1020 -15.13 -29.21 0.07
CA GLY A 1020 -16.48 -29.65 -0.31
C GLY A 1020 -16.91 -30.98 0.32
N HIS A 1021 -15.99 -31.91 0.52
CA HIS A 1021 -16.28 -33.19 1.19
C HIS A 1021 -16.64 -33.04 2.67
N LYS A 1022 -16.37 -31.88 3.30
CA LYS A 1022 -16.82 -31.56 4.66
C LYS A 1022 -18.17 -30.83 4.68
N VAL A 1023 -18.72 -30.46 3.53
CA VAL A 1023 -20.00 -29.76 3.43
C VAL A 1023 -21.12 -30.79 3.27
N ASP A 1024 -21.47 -31.45 4.37
CA ASP A 1024 -22.60 -32.38 4.41
C ASP A 1024 -23.96 -31.65 4.37
N ALA A 1025 -25.07 -32.40 4.41
CA ALA A 1025 -26.41 -31.82 4.38
C ALA A 1025 -26.72 -30.91 5.58
N THR A 1026 -26.15 -31.18 6.75
CA THR A 1026 -26.37 -30.39 7.96
C THR A 1026 -25.63 -29.06 7.87
N ILE A 1027 -24.35 -29.09 7.50
CA ILE A 1027 -23.52 -27.90 7.29
C ILE A 1027 -24.09 -27.06 6.16
N ALA A 1028 -24.48 -27.67 5.04
CA ALA A 1028 -25.12 -26.99 3.93
C ALA A 1028 -26.41 -26.27 4.35
N LYS A 1029 -27.25 -26.93 5.18
CA LYS A 1029 -28.47 -26.33 5.72
C LYS A 1029 -28.19 -25.11 6.59
N VAL A 1030 -27.23 -25.20 7.51
CA VAL A 1030 -26.86 -24.09 8.41
C VAL A 1030 -26.29 -22.91 7.63
N ARG A 1031 -25.49 -23.18 6.59
CA ARG A 1031 -24.84 -22.15 5.78
C ARG A 1031 -25.67 -21.65 4.61
N HIS A 1032 -26.86 -22.20 4.39
CA HIS A 1032 -27.68 -21.97 3.19
C HIS A 1032 -26.91 -22.21 1.89
N SER A 1033 -26.09 -23.28 1.86
CA SER A 1033 -25.23 -23.64 0.74
C SER A 1033 -25.63 -25.00 0.12
N THR A 1034 -24.88 -25.44 -0.89
CA THR A 1034 -25.11 -26.72 -1.58
C THR A 1034 -24.21 -27.83 -0.99
N PRO A 1035 -24.76 -29.02 -0.63
CA PRO A 1035 -23.96 -30.15 -0.16
C PRO A 1035 -22.88 -30.57 -1.16
N GLY A 1036 -21.69 -30.94 -0.65
CA GLY A 1036 -20.55 -31.40 -1.46
C GLY A 1036 -19.74 -30.30 -2.16
N VAL A 1037 -20.21 -29.04 -2.16
CA VAL A 1037 -19.54 -27.93 -2.83
C VAL A 1037 -18.58 -27.23 -1.87
N GLY A 1038 -17.32 -27.03 -2.29
CA GLY A 1038 -16.33 -26.30 -1.49
C GLY A 1038 -16.74 -24.84 -1.26
N LEU A 1039 -16.57 -24.36 -0.04
CA LEU A 1039 -16.91 -23.00 0.34
C LEU A 1039 -15.63 -22.20 0.56
N ILE A 1040 -15.31 -21.34 -0.41
CA ILE A 1040 -14.26 -20.32 -0.30
C ILE A 1040 -14.98 -18.99 -0.13
N SER A 1041 -14.92 -18.41 1.06
CA SER A 1041 -15.50 -17.08 1.29
C SER A 1041 -14.76 -16.04 0.45
N PRO A 1042 -15.42 -14.95 0.01
CA PRO A 1042 -14.71 -13.80 -0.53
C PRO A 1042 -13.65 -13.31 0.48
N PRO A 1043 -12.48 -12.83 0.05
CA PRO A 1043 -11.53 -12.19 0.94
C PRO A 1043 -12.11 -10.95 1.64
N PRO A 1044 -12.75 -9.99 0.93
CA PRO A 1044 -13.33 -8.82 1.58
C PRO A 1044 -14.73 -9.08 2.10
N HIS A 1045 -15.15 -8.27 3.06
CA HIS A 1045 -16.56 -8.01 3.30
C HIS A 1045 -17.06 -7.06 2.19
N HIS A 1046 -17.99 -7.48 1.33
CA HIS A 1046 -18.51 -6.62 0.24
C HIS A 1046 -19.36 -5.43 0.73
N ASP A 1047 -19.61 -5.34 2.04
CA ASP A 1047 -20.22 -4.21 2.75
C ASP A 1047 -19.22 -3.47 3.65
N ILE A 1048 -17.91 -3.72 3.51
CA ILE A 1048 -16.83 -2.98 4.17
C ILE A 1048 -15.70 -2.73 3.16
N TYR A 1049 -15.72 -1.59 2.47
CA TYR A 1049 -14.63 -1.16 1.59
C TYR A 1049 -13.82 0.00 2.15
N SER A 1050 -14.22 0.54 3.30
CA SER A 1050 -13.49 1.56 4.05
C SER A 1050 -13.98 1.63 5.50
N ILE A 1051 -13.39 2.52 6.31
CA ILE A 1051 -13.71 2.65 7.73
C ILE A 1051 -15.16 3.11 8.00
N GLU A 1052 -15.72 3.96 7.16
CA GLU A 1052 -17.11 4.41 7.28
C GLU A 1052 -18.12 3.29 6.92
N ASP A 1053 -17.73 2.37 6.03
CA ASP A 1053 -18.55 1.20 5.72
C ASP A 1053 -18.54 0.21 6.91
N LEU A 1054 -17.40 0.08 7.62
CA LEU A 1054 -17.36 -0.64 8.90
C LEU A 1054 -18.27 0.02 9.95
N ALA A 1055 -18.24 1.35 10.05
CA ALA A 1055 -19.12 2.09 10.96
C ALA A 1055 -20.61 1.83 10.66
N GLN A 1056 -20.96 1.75 9.37
CA GLN A 1056 -22.31 1.39 8.94
C GLN A 1056 -22.67 -0.05 9.37
N LEU A 1057 -21.78 -1.03 9.18
CA LEU A 1057 -22.05 -2.39 9.63
C LEU A 1057 -22.19 -2.49 11.16
N ILE A 1058 -21.37 -1.76 11.93
CA ILE A 1058 -21.51 -1.69 13.39
C ILE A 1058 -22.88 -1.11 13.76
N PHE A 1059 -23.32 -0.05 13.08
CA PHE A 1059 -24.63 0.55 13.26
C PHE A 1059 -25.76 -0.45 12.97
N ASP A 1060 -25.67 -1.18 11.86
CA ASP A 1060 -26.66 -2.19 11.46
C ASP A 1060 -26.77 -3.31 12.49
N LEU A 1061 -25.64 -3.83 12.97
CA LEU A 1061 -25.61 -4.88 14.00
C LEU A 1061 -26.24 -4.40 15.32
N LYS A 1062 -25.91 -3.18 15.76
CA LYS A 1062 -26.49 -2.59 16.99
C LYS A 1062 -27.99 -2.32 16.86
N ASN A 1063 -28.52 -2.08 15.65
CA ASN A 1063 -29.96 -1.97 15.43
C ASN A 1063 -30.68 -3.33 15.47
N VAL A 1064 -30.03 -4.41 15.04
CA VAL A 1064 -30.60 -5.76 15.12
C VAL A 1064 -30.65 -6.26 16.56
N ASN A 1065 -29.58 -6.04 17.33
CA ASN A 1065 -29.51 -6.43 18.73
C ASN A 1065 -28.86 -5.33 19.59
N PRO A 1066 -29.65 -4.38 20.14
CA PRO A 1066 -29.15 -3.24 20.91
C PRO A 1066 -28.46 -3.62 22.23
N ALA A 1067 -28.66 -4.84 22.72
CA ALA A 1067 -28.11 -5.31 23.99
C ALA A 1067 -26.76 -6.02 23.85
N ALA A 1068 -26.34 -6.37 22.62
CA ALA A 1068 -25.10 -7.08 22.37
C ALA A 1068 -23.95 -6.13 22.03
N ASP A 1069 -22.76 -6.45 22.54
CA ASP A 1069 -21.54 -5.75 22.17
C ASP A 1069 -21.14 -6.08 20.73
N VAL A 1070 -20.53 -5.14 20.02
CA VAL A 1070 -19.91 -5.38 18.71
C VAL A 1070 -18.39 -5.44 18.87
N SER A 1071 -17.80 -6.57 18.46
CA SER A 1071 -16.37 -6.79 18.44
C SER A 1071 -15.82 -6.74 17.00
N VAL A 1072 -14.64 -6.19 16.79
CA VAL A 1072 -13.93 -6.25 15.50
C VAL A 1072 -12.65 -7.05 15.68
N LYS A 1073 -12.49 -8.12 14.90
CA LYS A 1073 -11.30 -8.97 14.91
C LYS A 1073 -10.34 -8.54 13.79
N LEU A 1074 -9.19 -8.01 14.21
CA LEU A 1074 -8.05 -7.61 13.39
C LEU A 1074 -6.89 -8.59 13.56
N VAL A 1075 -5.87 -8.45 12.72
CA VAL A 1075 -4.62 -9.22 12.81
C VAL A 1075 -3.46 -8.24 13.00
N SER A 1076 -2.48 -8.65 13.80
CA SER A 1076 -1.31 -7.83 14.10
C SER A 1076 -0.43 -7.64 12.87
N GLU A 1077 -0.18 -6.38 12.51
CA GLU A 1077 0.80 -5.91 11.54
C GLU A 1077 1.22 -4.48 11.90
N VAL A 1078 2.23 -3.92 11.24
CA VAL A 1078 2.58 -2.51 11.42
C VAL A 1078 1.40 -1.64 10.96
N GLY A 1079 0.97 -0.70 11.80
CA GLY A 1079 -0.19 0.17 11.51
C GLY A 1079 -1.51 -0.29 12.12
N VAL A 1080 -1.61 -1.51 12.68
CA VAL A 1080 -2.85 -2.01 13.31
C VAL A 1080 -3.39 -1.11 14.42
N GLY A 1081 -2.51 -0.37 15.12
CA GLY A 1081 -2.91 0.60 16.15
C GLY A 1081 -3.71 1.78 15.57
N THR A 1082 -3.33 2.26 14.39
CA THR A 1082 -4.04 3.30 13.65
C THR A 1082 -5.42 2.80 13.20
N VAL A 1083 -5.47 1.59 12.64
CA VAL A 1083 -6.75 0.94 12.27
C VAL A 1083 -7.65 0.77 13.49
N ALA A 1084 -7.11 0.33 14.62
CA ALA A 1084 -7.85 0.15 15.87
C ALA A 1084 -8.44 1.47 16.40
N ALA A 1085 -7.75 2.59 16.24
CA ALA A 1085 -8.30 3.91 16.58
C ALA A 1085 -9.50 4.27 15.70
N GLY A 1086 -9.42 4.04 14.39
CA GLY A 1086 -10.56 4.17 13.47
C GLY A 1086 -11.74 3.28 13.86
N VAL A 1087 -11.48 2.01 14.19
CA VAL A 1087 -12.49 1.05 14.66
C VAL A 1087 -13.18 1.52 15.94
N ALA A 1088 -12.44 2.14 16.87
CA ALA A 1088 -13.01 2.73 18.07
C ALA A 1088 -13.89 3.96 17.74
N LYS A 1089 -13.45 4.83 16.82
CA LYS A 1089 -14.25 5.98 16.31
C LYS A 1089 -15.54 5.50 15.62
N ALA A 1090 -15.50 4.33 14.98
CA ALA A 1090 -16.66 3.65 14.39
C ALA A 1090 -17.61 3.00 15.43
N ARG A 1091 -17.36 3.20 16.73
CA ARG A 1091 -18.19 2.75 17.87
C ARG A 1091 -18.21 1.24 18.10
N ALA A 1092 -17.14 0.53 17.78
CA ALA A 1092 -16.95 -0.84 18.25
C ALA A 1092 -16.75 -0.88 19.77
N ASP A 1093 -17.25 -1.93 20.43
CA ASP A 1093 -17.17 -2.09 21.89
C ASP A 1093 -15.94 -2.90 22.31
N HIS A 1094 -15.46 -3.81 21.45
CA HIS A 1094 -14.25 -4.62 21.68
C HIS A 1094 -13.39 -4.75 20.42
N ILE A 1095 -12.08 -4.68 20.57
CA ILE A 1095 -11.13 -4.95 19.48
C ILE A 1095 -10.34 -6.20 19.84
N THR A 1096 -10.35 -7.20 18.96
CA THR A 1096 -9.53 -8.42 19.10
C THR A 1096 -8.34 -8.35 18.15
N ILE A 1097 -7.12 -8.36 18.67
CA ILE A 1097 -5.90 -8.46 17.86
C ILE A 1097 -5.44 -9.92 17.85
N SER A 1098 -5.39 -10.52 16.67
CA SER A 1098 -4.90 -11.89 16.49
C SER A 1098 -3.42 -11.88 16.13
N GLY A 1099 -2.63 -12.75 16.75
CA GLY A 1099 -1.24 -12.99 16.37
C GLY A 1099 -1.13 -13.75 15.04
N TYR A 1100 0.08 -13.80 14.47
CA TYR A 1100 0.38 -14.55 13.24
C TYR A 1100 0.39 -16.07 13.45
N ASP A 1101 0.47 -16.50 14.71
CA ASP A 1101 0.59 -17.88 15.20
C ASP A 1101 -0.76 -18.60 15.39
N GLY A 1102 -1.87 -17.89 15.18
CA GLY A 1102 -3.23 -18.35 15.50
C GLY A 1102 -3.94 -19.20 14.45
#